data_AF-A0A6P6JYP8-F1
#
_entry.id   AF-A0A6P6JYP8-F1
#
_cell.length_a   1.000
_cell.length_b   1.000
_cell.length_c   1.000
_cell.angle_alpha   90.00
_cell.angle_beta   90.00
_cell.angle_gamma   90.00
#
_symmetry.space_group_name_H-M   'P 1'
#
loop_
_entity.id
_entity.type
_entity.pdbx_description
1 polymer ?
#
loop_
_entity_poly.entity_id
_entity_poly.type
_entity_poly.pdbx_seq_one_letter_code
_entity_poly.pdbx_strand_id
1 'polypeptide(L)'
;MGNTDSKLNFRKAVIQLTTKTQPVEATDDAFWDQFWADTATSVQDVFALLPAAEIRAVREESPSNLATLCYKAVEKLVQGAESGCPTEKEKQIVLNCTRMLSRTLPYIFEDQDWRGFFWSTIPGAGRAGMDDMEDEDEGARPLAESLLLAVADLLFCPDFTVQSHKKGRPDSVEDMQSLDSCEYIWEAGVGFAQSPPLNYIHDINRTELLRLLLTCFSEAMYLPPTSENCILNPWVTFFCSTENRHALPLFTSLLNVVCAYDPVGYGIPYNHLLFSDYREQLVEQAVQILIVTLEHEGGQPYRPPSPSSMEDQDSVGPNNLFVNYLSRIHREEDYDFVLKGLARLLTNPLTQTYLPNSTKKIQFHQELLVLFWKLCDFNKKFLYFVLKSSDVLDILVPILYYLNDARADQSRVGLMHIGVFILLLLSGERNFGVRLNKPYSLHVTMDIPVFTGTHADLLIVVFHKIITSGHQRLQPLYDCLLTIVVNVSPYLKSLSMVAANKLLHLLEAFSTNWFLFSAPQNHHLVFFLLEAFNNIIQYQFDGNCNLVYAIIRKRNVFHQLANLPSDPTTIQKALQRKRKSPDAISRTSSQETVSMEGSRPAVPAEPGTLKTSLVALPGIDKLTEKSQVSEDGTMVAVPPTESPQTPEHSIAAGTSDTESISGRDSEDVFYTEAEMARRRLSNSSSSAISHWNPKPDWVLSWKSKLPLQTIMRLLQVLVPQVEKICIDKGLTDESEILKFLQHGTLVGLLPVPHPILIRKYQANAGTGMWFRTYMWGVIYLRNVDPPIWYDTDVRLFEIQKM
;
A
#
# COMPACT_ATOMS: atom_id res chain seq x y z
N MET A 1 -1.09 -7.62 48.48
CA MET A 1 -0.09 -8.71 48.60
C MET A 1 -0.23 -9.78 47.53
N GLY A 2 -1.42 -10.04 46.94
CA GLY A 2 -1.59 -11.15 45.97
C GLY A 2 -1.00 -11.02 44.55
N ASN A 3 -0.63 -9.83 44.08
CA ASN A 3 -0.18 -9.66 42.68
C ASN A 3 1.30 -10.06 42.44
N THR A 4 2.10 -10.22 43.50
CA THR A 4 3.51 -10.66 43.39
C THR A 4 3.59 -12.19 43.34
N ASP A 5 2.75 -12.87 44.12
CA ASP A 5 2.70 -14.34 44.17
C ASP A 5 2.12 -14.93 42.87
N SER A 6 1.12 -14.29 42.26
CA SER A 6 0.54 -14.71 40.97
C SER A 6 1.56 -14.65 39.83
N LYS A 7 2.32 -13.55 39.70
CA LYS A 7 3.40 -13.41 38.72
C LYS A 7 4.50 -14.45 38.90
N LEU A 8 4.83 -14.79 40.15
CA LEU A 8 5.81 -15.83 40.46
C LEU A 8 5.30 -17.22 40.05
N ASN A 9 4.03 -17.53 40.30
CA ASN A 9 3.42 -18.80 39.91
C ASN A 9 3.37 -18.94 38.38
N PHE A 10 2.94 -17.89 37.67
CA PHE A 10 2.99 -17.84 36.21
C PHE A 10 4.41 -18.14 35.69
N ARG A 11 5.43 -17.46 36.24
CA ARG A 11 6.84 -17.66 35.83
C ARG A 11 7.30 -19.10 36.08
N LYS A 12 6.93 -19.70 37.21
CA LYS A 12 7.24 -21.10 37.52
C LYS A 12 6.56 -22.05 36.54
N ALA A 13 5.30 -21.80 36.18
CA ALA A 13 4.57 -22.60 35.21
C ALA A 13 5.25 -22.56 33.83
N VAL A 14 5.70 -21.39 33.37
CA VAL A 14 6.46 -21.26 32.11
C VAL A 14 7.74 -22.11 32.14
N ILE A 15 8.53 -22.06 33.22
CA ILE A 15 9.75 -22.87 33.36
C ILE A 15 9.43 -24.38 33.36
N GLN A 16 8.28 -24.77 33.93
CA GLN A 16 7.85 -26.17 33.95
C GLN A 16 7.47 -26.71 32.57
N LEU A 17 7.12 -25.86 31.59
CA LEU A 17 6.81 -26.31 30.23
C LEU A 17 8.03 -26.90 29.50
N THR A 18 9.23 -26.42 29.79
CA THR A 18 10.50 -26.91 29.21
C THR A 18 11.20 -27.93 30.10
N THR A 19 11.15 -27.76 31.43
CA THR A 19 11.99 -28.58 32.34
C THR A 19 11.42 -29.95 32.69
N LYS A 20 10.13 -30.19 32.50
CA LYS A 20 9.53 -31.52 32.75
C LYS A 20 9.89 -32.48 31.62
N THR A 21 10.51 -33.60 31.96
CA THR A 21 10.91 -34.68 31.03
C THR A 21 9.72 -35.44 30.42
N GLN A 22 8.51 -35.26 30.95
CA GLN A 22 7.28 -35.80 30.39
C GLN A 22 6.31 -34.65 30.08
N PRO A 23 5.49 -34.77 29.02
CA PRO A 23 4.43 -33.80 28.73
C PRO A 23 3.51 -33.62 29.93
N VAL A 24 3.07 -32.39 30.18
CA VAL A 24 2.05 -32.13 31.20
C VAL A 24 0.71 -32.63 30.67
N GLU A 25 -0.02 -33.39 31.49
CA GLU A 25 -1.32 -33.92 31.09
C GLU A 25 -2.31 -32.78 30.79
N ALA A 26 -3.06 -32.92 29.69
CA ALA A 26 -4.07 -31.92 29.30
C ALA A 26 -5.19 -31.78 30.35
N THR A 27 -5.40 -32.79 31.20
CA THR A 27 -6.39 -32.82 32.29
C THR A 27 -5.92 -32.17 33.59
N ASP A 28 -4.65 -31.75 33.68
CA ASP A 28 -4.12 -31.04 34.86
C ASP A 28 -4.55 -29.56 34.85
N ASP A 29 -5.84 -29.30 35.02
CA ASP A 29 -6.40 -27.94 34.97
C ASP A 29 -5.78 -27.02 36.04
N ALA A 30 -5.35 -27.57 37.19
CA ALA A 30 -4.66 -26.80 38.23
C ALA A 30 -3.29 -26.27 37.78
N PHE A 31 -2.60 -27.00 36.90
CA PHE A 31 -1.40 -26.49 36.24
C PHE A 31 -1.74 -25.42 35.21
N TRP A 32 -2.67 -25.71 34.29
CA TRP A 32 -2.99 -24.82 33.17
C TRP A 32 -3.64 -23.49 33.62
N ASP A 33 -4.46 -23.52 34.69
CA ASP A 33 -5.11 -22.33 35.22
C ASP A 33 -4.13 -21.28 35.77
N GLN A 34 -2.87 -21.65 36.06
CA GLN A 34 -1.83 -20.69 36.46
C GLN A 34 -1.51 -19.66 35.37
N PHE A 35 -1.82 -19.95 34.10
CA PHE A 35 -1.59 -19.04 32.98
C PHE A 35 -2.68 -17.96 32.83
N TRP A 36 -3.91 -18.18 33.34
CA TRP A 36 -5.05 -17.27 33.09
C TRP A 36 -5.99 -17.00 34.27
N ALA A 37 -6.14 -17.90 35.25
CA ALA A 37 -7.18 -17.79 36.28
C ALA A 37 -6.82 -16.89 37.47
N ASP A 38 -5.54 -16.89 37.89
CA ASP A 38 -5.08 -16.25 39.13
C ASP A 38 -4.22 -15.00 38.92
N THR A 39 -4.02 -14.60 37.66
CA THR A 39 -3.06 -13.56 37.30
C THR A 39 -3.77 -12.38 36.65
N ALA A 40 -3.86 -11.24 37.33
CA ALA A 40 -4.19 -9.96 36.68
C ALA A 40 -2.94 -9.45 35.95
N THR A 41 -2.51 -10.16 34.92
CA THR A 41 -1.30 -9.89 34.13
C THR A 41 -1.63 -8.87 33.06
N SER A 42 -1.03 -7.68 33.13
CA SER A 42 -1.04 -6.76 31.98
C SER A 42 -0.39 -7.41 30.75
N VAL A 43 -0.65 -6.90 29.55
CA VAL A 43 0.02 -7.40 28.35
C VAL A 43 1.54 -7.27 28.45
N GLN A 44 2.04 -6.20 29.07
CA GLN A 44 3.46 -6.01 29.34
C GLN A 44 4.01 -7.08 30.30
N ASP A 45 3.24 -7.49 31.31
CA ASP A 45 3.64 -8.56 32.22
C ASP A 45 3.75 -9.90 31.48
N VAL A 46 2.80 -10.23 30.59
CA VAL A 46 2.87 -11.47 29.79
C VAL A 46 4.13 -11.49 28.93
N PHE A 47 4.44 -10.39 28.23
CA PHE A 47 5.62 -10.28 27.39
C PHE A 47 6.94 -10.34 28.18
N ALA A 48 6.95 -9.84 29.42
CA ALA A 48 8.11 -9.91 30.31
C ALA A 48 8.30 -11.30 30.95
N LEU A 49 7.20 -11.98 31.30
CA LEU A 49 7.23 -13.27 32.00
C LEU A 49 7.32 -14.47 31.06
N LEU A 50 7.04 -14.28 29.77
CA LEU A 50 7.19 -15.27 28.69
C LEU A 50 8.18 -14.77 27.60
N PRO A 51 9.50 -14.85 27.86
CA PRO A 51 10.54 -14.43 26.94
C PRO A 51 10.60 -15.25 25.65
N ALA A 52 11.09 -14.64 24.57
CA ALA A 52 11.19 -15.25 23.24
C ALA A 52 11.96 -16.58 23.24
N ALA A 53 13.10 -16.63 23.95
CA ALA A 53 13.94 -17.80 24.04
C ALA A 53 13.21 -19.01 24.65
N GLU A 54 12.30 -18.77 25.60
CA GLU A 54 11.56 -19.85 26.23
C GLU A 54 10.45 -20.38 25.34
N ILE A 55 9.76 -19.52 24.59
CA ILE A 55 8.75 -19.97 23.62
C ILE A 55 9.40 -20.88 22.58
N ARG A 56 10.58 -20.49 22.07
CA ARG A 56 11.36 -21.34 21.14
C ARG A 56 11.84 -22.63 21.80
N ALA A 57 12.31 -22.57 23.04
CA ALA A 57 12.70 -23.78 23.77
C ALA A 57 11.51 -24.73 23.99
N VAL A 58 10.31 -24.24 24.36
CA VAL A 58 9.12 -25.10 24.45
C VAL A 58 8.76 -25.66 23.07
N ARG A 59 8.81 -24.85 22.00
CA ARG A 59 8.53 -25.30 20.62
C ARG A 59 9.45 -26.44 20.19
N GLU A 60 10.74 -26.35 20.50
CA GLU A 60 11.78 -27.27 20.03
C GLU A 60 11.97 -28.48 20.96
N GLU A 61 11.94 -28.27 22.27
CA GLU A 61 12.23 -29.32 23.27
C GLU A 61 10.96 -30.02 23.77
N SER A 62 9.82 -29.32 23.80
CA SER A 62 8.55 -29.80 24.37
C SER A 62 7.32 -29.43 23.50
N PRO A 63 7.29 -29.77 22.20
CA PRO A 63 6.24 -29.33 21.26
C PRO A 63 4.83 -29.73 21.70
N SER A 64 4.67 -30.88 22.37
CA SER A 64 3.37 -31.30 22.92
C SER A 64 2.83 -30.33 23.97
N ASN A 65 3.69 -29.81 24.85
CA ASN A 65 3.29 -28.85 25.89
C ASN A 65 2.86 -27.52 25.25
N LEU A 66 3.55 -27.08 24.20
CA LEU A 66 3.16 -25.87 23.45
C LEU A 66 1.81 -26.05 22.75
N ALA A 67 1.59 -27.21 22.13
CA ALA A 67 0.33 -27.56 21.49
C ALA A 67 -0.82 -27.57 22.51
N THR A 68 -0.63 -28.21 23.68
CA THR A 68 -1.64 -28.22 24.76
C THR A 68 -1.88 -26.83 25.33
N LEU A 69 -0.84 -25.99 25.51
CA LEU A 69 -1.01 -24.60 25.95
C LEU A 69 -1.89 -23.80 24.98
N CYS A 70 -1.64 -23.91 23.67
CA CYS A 70 -2.43 -23.24 22.64
C CYS A 70 -3.87 -23.76 22.63
N TYR A 71 -4.04 -25.09 22.67
CA TYR A 71 -5.36 -25.72 22.71
C TYR A 71 -6.17 -25.24 23.91
N LYS A 72 -5.61 -25.30 25.13
CA LYS A 72 -6.28 -24.85 26.35
C LYS A 72 -6.61 -23.36 26.33
N ALA A 73 -5.72 -22.52 25.78
CA ALA A 73 -6.01 -21.09 25.64
C ALA A 73 -7.18 -20.83 24.68
N VAL A 74 -7.26 -21.56 23.55
CA VAL A 74 -8.40 -21.48 22.64
C VAL A 74 -9.67 -22.04 23.28
N GLU A 75 -9.59 -23.16 23.99
CA GLU A 75 -10.70 -23.76 24.74
C GLU A 75 -11.32 -22.74 25.72
N LYS A 76 -10.50 -21.99 26.47
CA LYS A 76 -10.97 -20.93 27.37
C LYS A 76 -11.63 -19.76 26.64
N LEU A 77 -11.15 -19.40 25.45
CA LEU A 77 -11.79 -18.37 24.62
C LEU A 77 -13.17 -18.84 24.11
N VAL A 78 -13.28 -20.09 23.66
CA VAL A 78 -14.55 -20.70 23.24
C VAL A 78 -15.53 -20.76 24.41
N GLN A 79 -15.10 -21.23 25.58
CA GLN A 79 -15.93 -21.24 26.80
C GLN A 79 -16.39 -19.83 27.20
N GLY A 80 -15.51 -18.82 27.07
CA GLY A 80 -15.86 -17.42 27.31
C GLY A 80 -16.88 -16.88 26.31
N ALA A 81 -16.75 -17.24 25.03
CA ALA A 81 -17.70 -16.87 23.98
C ALA A 81 -19.07 -17.51 24.20
N GLU A 82 -19.14 -18.81 24.52
CA GLU A 82 -20.39 -19.54 24.74
C GLU A 82 -21.12 -19.08 26.00
N SER A 83 -20.40 -18.80 27.09
CA SER A 83 -20.97 -18.35 28.37
C SER A 83 -21.37 -16.87 28.37
N GLY A 84 -20.79 -16.05 27.50
CA GLY A 84 -20.96 -14.60 27.50
C GLY A 84 -20.24 -13.86 28.63
N CYS A 85 -19.19 -14.47 29.21
CA CYS A 85 -18.33 -13.86 30.22
C CYS A 85 -19.09 -13.15 31.38
N PRO A 86 -20.02 -13.82 32.07
CA PRO A 86 -20.88 -13.18 33.08
C PRO A 86 -20.11 -12.63 34.29
N THR A 87 -18.94 -13.20 34.61
CA THR A 87 -18.13 -12.78 35.74
C THR A 87 -16.87 -12.01 35.33
N GLU A 88 -16.39 -11.12 36.21
CA GLU A 88 -15.11 -10.42 35.99
C GLU A 88 -13.93 -11.40 35.89
N LYS A 89 -14.02 -12.55 36.57
CA LYS A 89 -13.01 -13.61 36.50
C LYS A 89 -12.92 -14.21 35.09
N GLU A 90 -14.05 -14.51 34.46
CA GLU A 90 -14.07 -15.05 33.08
C GLU A 90 -13.58 -14.00 32.07
N LYS A 91 -13.99 -12.73 32.21
CA LYS A 91 -13.47 -11.63 31.38
C LYS A 91 -11.95 -11.56 31.47
N GLN A 92 -11.39 -11.67 32.67
CA GLN A 92 -9.95 -11.65 32.88
C GLN A 92 -9.24 -12.90 32.32
N ILE A 93 -9.85 -14.08 32.43
CA ILE A 93 -9.35 -15.32 31.81
C ILE A 93 -9.26 -15.15 30.29
N VAL A 94 -10.33 -14.67 29.65
CA VAL A 94 -10.38 -14.41 28.21
C VAL A 94 -9.28 -13.44 27.77
N LEU A 95 -9.11 -12.32 28.48
CA LEU A 95 -8.05 -11.35 28.19
C LEU A 95 -6.65 -11.95 28.36
N ASN A 96 -6.42 -12.75 29.41
CA ASN A 96 -5.13 -13.43 29.61
C ASN A 96 -4.83 -14.44 28.49
N CYS A 97 -5.80 -15.27 28.10
CA CYS A 97 -5.64 -16.18 26.96
C CYS A 97 -5.36 -15.41 25.66
N THR A 98 -6.03 -14.26 25.46
CA THR A 98 -5.81 -13.38 24.30
C THR A 98 -4.37 -12.86 24.26
N ARG A 99 -3.84 -12.38 25.39
CA ARG A 99 -2.46 -11.88 25.54
C ARG A 99 -1.44 -13.01 25.34
N MET A 100 -1.70 -14.19 25.89
CA MET A 100 -0.85 -15.38 25.77
C MET A 100 -0.72 -15.84 24.32
N LEU A 101 -1.85 -15.98 23.60
CA LEU A 101 -1.84 -16.37 22.19
C LEU A 101 -1.18 -15.29 21.33
N SER A 102 -1.45 -14.01 21.58
CA SER A 102 -0.80 -12.89 20.88
C SER A 102 0.72 -12.92 21.03
N ARG A 103 1.22 -13.36 22.19
CA ARG A 103 2.66 -13.50 22.46
C ARG A 103 3.27 -14.75 21.80
N THR A 104 2.50 -15.84 21.71
CA THR A 104 3.03 -17.17 21.36
C THR A 104 2.97 -17.46 19.86
N LEU A 105 1.87 -17.10 19.19
CA LEU A 105 1.62 -17.37 17.77
C LEU A 105 2.75 -16.92 16.82
N PRO A 106 3.34 -15.71 16.98
CA PRO A 106 4.45 -15.27 16.13
C PRO A 106 5.61 -16.27 16.06
N TYR A 107 5.96 -16.90 17.19
CA TYR A 107 7.04 -17.89 17.26
C TYR A 107 6.63 -19.26 16.69
N ILE A 108 5.33 -19.57 16.67
CA ILE A 108 4.85 -20.78 15.99
C ILE A 108 5.01 -20.61 14.46
N PHE A 109 4.72 -19.43 13.92
CA PHE A 109 4.81 -19.16 12.49
C PHE A 109 6.24 -19.14 11.91
N GLU A 110 7.28 -19.01 12.75
CA GLU A 110 8.68 -19.10 12.32
C GLU A 110 9.05 -20.49 11.76
N ASP A 111 8.36 -21.52 12.25
CA ASP A 111 8.62 -22.92 11.95
C ASP A 111 7.59 -23.46 10.95
N GLN A 112 8.08 -24.07 9.87
CA GLN A 112 7.23 -24.58 8.80
C GLN A 112 6.44 -25.82 9.23
N ASP A 113 6.99 -26.61 10.16
CA ASP A 113 6.38 -27.84 10.64
C ASP A 113 5.08 -27.57 11.42
N TRP A 114 4.93 -26.35 11.95
CA TRP A 114 3.76 -25.92 12.71
C TRP A 114 2.63 -25.33 11.86
N ARG A 115 2.83 -25.06 10.56
CA ARG A 115 1.80 -24.40 9.72
C ARG A 115 0.48 -25.16 9.67
N GLY A 116 0.54 -26.49 9.65
CA GLY A 116 -0.64 -27.34 9.64
C GLY A 116 -1.35 -27.46 11.00
N PHE A 117 -0.68 -27.12 12.11
CA PHE A 117 -1.17 -27.40 13.46
C PHE A 117 -2.56 -26.80 13.72
N PHE A 118 -2.72 -25.49 13.48
CA PHE A 118 -4.00 -24.82 13.73
C PHE A 118 -5.09 -25.20 12.71
N TRP A 119 -4.71 -25.65 11.52
CA TRP A 119 -5.64 -26.06 10.46
C TRP A 119 -5.96 -27.56 10.48
N SER A 120 -5.37 -28.30 11.43
CA SER A 120 -5.66 -29.71 11.66
C SER A 120 -6.76 -29.90 12.69
N THR A 121 -7.52 -30.99 12.54
CA THR A 121 -8.51 -31.43 13.53
C THR A 121 -7.81 -32.30 14.58
N ILE A 122 -8.11 -32.07 15.86
CA ILE A 122 -7.44 -32.79 16.95
C ILE A 122 -8.15 -34.13 17.16
N PRO A 123 -7.44 -35.27 17.07
CA PRO A 123 -8.03 -36.58 17.34
C PRO A 123 -8.57 -36.65 18.78
N GLY A 124 -9.86 -36.96 18.95
CA GLY A 124 -10.49 -37.13 20.26
C GLY A 124 -11.12 -35.87 20.88
N ALA A 125 -11.12 -34.72 20.19
CA ALA A 125 -11.84 -33.53 20.66
C ALA A 125 -13.36 -33.74 20.83
N GLY A 126 -13.94 -34.71 20.11
CA GLY A 126 -15.34 -35.13 20.28
C GLY A 126 -15.60 -36.07 21.48
N ARG A 127 -14.57 -36.50 22.22
CA ARG A 127 -14.72 -37.51 23.29
C ARG A 127 -14.83 -36.93 24.70
N ALA A 128 -14.55 -35.65 24.89
CA ALA A 128 -14.61 -35.02 26.20
C ALA A 128 -16.01 -34.42 26.46
N GLY A 129 -17.01 -35.26 26.73
CA GLY A 129 -18.28 -34.78 27.30
C GLY A 129 -19.56 -35.52 26.95
N MET A 130 -19.57 -36.44 25.99
CA MET A 130 -20.76 -37.21 25.64
C MET A 130 -20.44 -38.71 25.69
N ASP A 131 -20.56 -39.31 26.88
CA ASP A 131 -20.67 -40.76 26.98
C ASP A 131 -21.96 -41.17 26.24
N ASP A 132 -21.83 -42.13 25.32
CA ASP A 132 -22.87 -42.80 24.53
C ASP A 132 -23.50 -42.01 23.37
N MET A 133 -22.79 -41.88 22.23
CA MET A 133 -23.33 -42.20 20.88
C MET A 133 -22.18 -42.44 19.89
N GLU A 134 -22.17 -43.61 19.24
CA GLU A 134 -21.08 -44.13 18.38
C GLU A 134 -21.04 -43.56 16.94
N ASP A 135 -21.77 -42.49 16.62
CA ASP A 135 -21.84 -41.93 15.27
C ASP A 135 -21.70 -40.40 15.29
N GLU A 136 -20.47 -39.85 15.33
CA GLU A 136 -20.16 -38.45 14.92
C GLU A 136 -18.63 -38.16 14.98
N ASP A 137 -17.81 -38.84 14.17
CA ASP A 137 -16.40 -38.42 13.92
C ASP A 137 -16.29 -37.45 12.73
N GLU A 138 -17.43 -36.91 12.24
CA GLU A 138 -17.53 -36.03 11.06
C GLU A 138 -17.51 -34.51 11.38
N GLY A 139 -17.41 -34.11 12.66
CA GLY A 139 -17.68 -32.72 13.08
C GLY A 139 -16.54 -31.94 13.77
N ALA A 140 -15.33 -32.49 13.93
CA ALA A 140 -14.27 -31.79 14.65
C ALA A 140 -13.74 -30.58 13.85
N ARG A 141 -14.04 -29.37 14.31
CA ARG A 141 -13.60 -28.11 13.69
C ARG A 141 -12.09 -27.85 13.94
N PRO A 142 -11.31 -27.37 12.94
CA PRO A 142 -9.91 -26.97 13.14
C PRO A 142 -9.74 -25.89 14.22
N LEU A 143 -8.59 -25.90 14.91
CA LEU A 143 -8.29 -24.98 16.01
C LEU A 143 -8.30 -23.51 15.57
N ALA A 144 -7.82 -23.22 14.35
CA ALA A 144 -7.85 -21.88 13.74
C ALA A 144 -9.27 -21.34 13.64
N GLU A 145 -10.19 -22.16 13.13
CA GLU A 145 -11.58 -21.78 12.93
C GLU A 145 -12.27 -21.50 14.26
N SER A 146 -12.10 -22.39 15.24
CA SER A 146 -12.63 -22.23 16.60
C SER A 146 -12.09 -20.96 17.28
N LEU A 147 -10.79 -20.66 17.13
CA LEU A 147 -10.19 -19.44 17.64
C LEU A 147 -10.79 -18.19 16.97
N LEU A 148 -10.87 -18.17 15.64
CA LEU A 148 -11.36 -17.01 14.89
C LEU A 148 -12.85 -16.73 15.20
N LEU A 149 -13.68 -17.77 15.28
CA LEU A 149 -15.09 -17.65 15.61
C LEU A 149 -15.31 -17.21 17.07
N ALA A 150 -14.57 -17.79 18.02
CA ALA A 150 -14.65 -17.37 19.43
C ALA A 150 -14.27 -15.91 19.61
N VAL A 151 -13.21 -15.43 18.94
CA VAL A 151 -12.83 -14.01 18.98
C VAL A 151 -13.90 -13.13 18.33
N ALA A 152 -14.50 -13.58 17.22
CA ALA A 152 -15.60 -12.85 16.58
C ALA A 152 -16.84 -12.75 17.48
N ASP A 153 -17.21 -13.82 18.19
CA ASP A 153 -18.29 -13.82 19.19
C ASP A 153 -17.97 -12.87 20.35
N LEU A 154 -16.76 -12.95 20.90
CA LEU A 154 -16.31 -12.10 22.01
C LEU A 154 -16.29 -10.61 21.64
N LEU A 155 -16.06 -10.25 20.37
CA LEU A 155 -16.11 -8.89 19.86
C LEU A 155 -17.52 -8.25 19.87
N PHE A 156 -18.57 -9.07 19.99
CA PHE A 156 -19.97 -8.65 20.13
C PHE A 156 -20.62 -9.16 21.43
N CYS A 157 -19.82 -9.61 22.39
CA CYS A 157 -20.28 -10.11 23.68
C CYS A 157 -20.85 -8.97 24.56
N PRO A 158 -22.15 -9.02 24.94
CA PRO A 158 -22.77 -8.03 25.82
C PRO A 158 -22.05 -7.89 27.17
N ASP A 159 -21.95 -6.66 27.66
CA ASP A 159 -21.28 -6.25 28.91
C ASP A 159 -19.79 -6.61 29.01
N PHE A 160 -19.19 -7.10 27.91
CA PHE A 160 -17.75 -7.29 27.75
C PHE A 160 -17.17 -6.35 26.68
N THR A 161 -17.75 -6.37 25.48
CA THR A 161 -17.31 -5.54 24.34
C THR A 161 -18.44 -4.70 23.75
N VAL A 162 -19.70 -4.97 24.06
CA VAL A 162 -20.84 -4.16 23.63
C VAL A 162 -21.81 -3.93 24.79
N GLN A 163 -22.64 -2.90 24.71
CA GLN A 163 -23.60 -2.60 25.78
C GLN A 163 -24.83 -3.51 25.64
N SER A 164 -25.23 -4.21 26.70
CA SER A 164 -26.47 -5.00 26.69
C SER A 164 -27.73 -4.13 26.56
N HIS A 165 -28.67 -4.53 25.69
CA HIS A 165 -29.96 -3.84 25.48
C HIS A 165 -31.02 -4.20 26.54
N LYS A 166 -30.86 -5.31 27.26
CA LYS A 166 -31.81 -5.76 28.30
C LYS A 166 -31.53 -5.12 29.66
N LYS A 167 -31.84 -3.83 29.80
CA LYS A 167 -31.93 -3.19 31.12
C LYS A 167 -33.14 -3.74 31.89
N GLY A 168 -32.93 -4.64 32.85
CA GLY A 168 -33.89 -4.85 33.95
C GLY A 168 -34.30 -6.27 34.34
N ARG A 169 -33.67 -7.33 33.80
CA ARG A 169 -33.87 -8.70 34.33
C ARG A 169 -32.53 -9.26 34.82
N PRO A 170 -32.33 -9.41 36.14
CA PRO A 170 -31.05 -9.87 36.71
C PRO A 170 -30.62 -11.28 36.26
N ASP A 171 -31.53 -12.09 35.70
CA ASP A 171 -31.32 -13.53 35.48
C ASP A 171 -31.52 -14.00 34.02
N SER A 172 -31.66 -13.11 33.03
CA SER A 172 -31.72 -13.54 31.62
C SER A 172 -30.41 -13.23 30.91
N VAL A 173 -29.46 -14.16 30.98
CA VAL A 173 -28.28 -14.17 30.11
C VAL A 173 -28.77 -14.16 28.66
N GLU A 174 -28.26 -13.25 27.82
CA GLU A 174 -28.58 -13.29 26.39
C GLU A 174 -27.95 -14.52 25.78
N ASP A 175 -28.74 -15.30 25.06
CA ASP A 175 -28.23 -16.46 24.34
C ASP A 175 -27.34 -15.98 23.19
N MET A 176 -26.04 -16.20 23.34
CA MET A 176 -25.02 -15.76 22.40
C MET A 176 -25.24 -16.35 21.01
N GLN A 177 -25.85 -17.52 20.89
CA GLN A 177 -26.09 -18.17 19.61
C GLN A 177 -27.23 -17.48 18.82
N SER A 178 -28.16 -16.81 19.50
CA SER A 178 -29.26 -16.07 18.89
C SER A 178 -29.01 -14.58 18.66
N LEU A 179 -27.83 -14.08 19.06
CA LEU A 179 -27.47 -12.65 19.00
C LEU A 179 -27.47 -12.13 17.56
N ASP A 180 -28.27 -11.10 17.28
CA ASP A 180 -28.13 -10.31 16.05
C ASP A 180 -27.11 -9.20 16.27
N SER A 181 -25.86 -9.49 15.89
CA SER A 181 -24.75 -8.54 16.02
C SER A 181 -24.93 -7.25 15.23
N CYS A 182 -25.87 -7.18 14.28
CA CYS A 182 -26.19 -5.93 13.58
C CYS A 182 -26.79 -4.87 14.51
N GLU A 183 -27.41 -5.27 15.62
CA GLU A 183 -27.91 -4.34 16.65
C GLU A 183 -26.81 -3.76 17.55
N TYR A 184 -25.59 -4.29 17.44
CA TYR A 184 -24.46 -4.02 18.32
C TYR A 184 -23.27 -3.37 17.59
N ILE A 185 -23.51 -2.73 16.44
CA ILE A 185 -22.48 -2.00 15.70
C ILE A 185 -21.86 -0.90 16.57
N TRP A 186 -20.53 -0.80 16.56
CA TRP A 186 -19.77 -0.03 17.57
C TRP A 186 -19.82 1.50 17.41
N GLU A 187 -20.27 1.98 16.25
CA GLU A 187 -20.33 3.41 15.93
C GLU A 187 -21.30 3.68 14.78
N ALA A 188 -21.94 4.85 14.81
CA ALA A 188 -22.81 5.29 13.71
C ALA A 188 -22.00 5.64 12.45
N GLY A 189 -22.62 5.47 11.29
CA GLY A 189 -22.00 5.72 9.98
C GLY A 189 -22.67 4.90 8.88
N VAL A 190 -21.85 4.24 8.07
CA VAL A 190 -22.31 3.36 6.99
C VAL A 190 -23.22 2.28 7.57
N GLY A 191 -24.40 2.09 6.99
CA GLY A 191 -25.31 1.01 7.35
C GLY A 191 -25.90 1.05 8.77
N PHE A 192 -25.56 2.04 9.61
CA PHE A 192 -26.01 2.10 11.00
C PHE A 192 -26.12 3.54 11.51
N ALA A 193 -27.29 3.93 12.02
CA ALA A 193 -27.58 5.33 12.35
C ALA A 193 -27.40 5.71 13.83
N GLN A 194 -27.30 4.73 14.73
CA GLN A 194 -27.32 4.97 16.17
C GLN A 194 -25.90 4.88 16.72
N SER A 195 -25.45 5.88 17.50
CA SER A 195 -24.19 5.78 18.22
C SER A 195 -24.45 5.17 19.61
N PRO A 196 -23.85 4.01 19.93
CA PRO A 196 -23.92 3.48 21.28
C PRO A 196 -23.15 4.40 22.26
N PRO A 197 -23.47 4.40 23.56
CA PRO A 197 -22.71 5.14 24.56
C PRO A 197 -21.23 4.73 24.55
N LEU A 198 -20.33 5.71 24.60
CA LEU A 198 -18.89 5.46 24.67
C LEU A 198 -18.52 4.75 25.98
N ASN A 199 -17.75 3.67 25.87
CA ASN A 199 -17.22 2.93 27.00
C ASN A 199 -15.77 2.52 26.72
N TYR A 200 -14.84 3.13 27.46
CA TYR A 200 -13.40 2.90 27.25
C TYR A 200 -12.98 1.46 27.59
N ILE A 201 -13.69 0.77 28.48
CA ILE A 201 -13.39 -0.65 28.80
C ILE A 201 -13.72 -1.52 27.60
N HIS A 202 -14.86 -1.27 26.94
CA HIS A 202 -15.20 -1.97 25.70
C HIS A 202 -14.16 -1.72 24.62
N ASP A 203 -13.68 -0.48 24.48
CA ASP A 203 -12.64 -0.15 23.49
C ASP A 203 -11.32 -0.86 23.80
N ILE A 204 -10.90 -0.96 25.07
CA ILE A 204 -9.72 -1.72 25.48
C ILE A 204 -9.88 -3.22 25.15
N ASN A 205 -11.00 -3.82 25.52
CA ASN A 205 -11.26 -5.25 25.28
C ASN A 205 -11.30 -5.57 23.78
N ARG A 206 -11.99 -4.74 22.98
CA ARG A 206 -11.98 -4.85 21.51
C ARG A 206 -10.56 -4.73 20.96
N THR A 207 -9.78 -3.78 21.45
CA THR A 207 -8.39 -3.58 21.01
C THR A 207 -7.53 -4.83 21.24
N GLU A 208 -7.68 -5.50 22.39
CA GLU A 208 -6.95 -6.75 22.66
C GLU A 208 -7.38 -7.91 21.77
N LEU A 209 -8.68 -8.08 21.53
CA LEU A 209 -9.22 -9.11 20.65
C LEU A 209 -8.82 -8.87 19.18
N LEU A 210 -8.89 -7.63 18.69
CA LEU A 210 -8.42 -7.27 17.35
C LEU A 210 -6.92 -7.48 17.20
N ARG A 211 -6.13 -7.22 18.25
CA ARG A 211 -4.68 -7.50 18.25
C ARG A 211 -4.39 -8.99 18.09
N LEU A 212 -5.17 -9.86 18.74
CA LEU A 212 -5.05 -11.31 18.54
C LEU A 212 -5.42 -11.70 17.10
N LEU A 213 -6.52 -11.18 16.54
CA LEU A 213 -6.87 -11.42 15.13
C LEU A 213 -5.75 -10.99 14.18
N LEU A 214 -5.18 -9.81 14.39
CA LEU A 214 -4.08 -9.31 13.58
C LEU A 214 -2.84 -10.20 13.71
N THR A 215 -2.60 -10.75 14.91
CA THR A 215 -1.54 -11.73 15.15
C THR A 215 -1.80 -13.00 14.35
N CYS A 216 -3.01 -13.56 14.35
CA CYS A 216 -3.36 -14.70 13.51
C CYS A 216 -3.12 -14.43 12.02
N PHE A 217 -3.49 -13.23 11.54
CA PHE A 217 -3.28 -12.84 10.14
C PHE A 217 -1.80 -12.62 9.77
N SER A 218 -0.91 -12.53 10.75
CA SER A 218 0.52 -12.23 10.52
C SER A 218 1.34 -13.42 10.00
N GLU A 219 0.78 -14.62 9.84
CA GLU A 219 1.47 -15.78 9.24
C GLU A 219 2.13 -15.42 7.89
N ALA A 220 1.48 -14.55 7.11
CA ALA A 220 2.01 -14.02 5.86
C ALA A 220 3.42 -13.40 5.97
N MET A 221 3.79 -12.86 7.12
CA MET A 221 5.10 -12.24 7.37
C MET A 221 6.24 -13.25 7.44
N TYR A 222 5.95 -14.51 7.74
CA TYR A 222 6.93 -15.59 7.90
C TYR A 222 7.14 -16.39 6.61
N LEU A 223 6.50 -15.95 5.52
CA LEU A 223 6.67 -16.49 4.18
C LEU A 223 7.56 -15.55 3.34
N PRO A 224 8.51 -16.09 2.55
CA PRO A 224 9.30 -15.26 1.64
C PRO A 224 8.41 -14.66 0.53
N PRO A 225 8.75 -13.49 -0.02
CA PRO A 225 7.97 -12.81 -1.07
C PRO A 225 8.18 -13.46 -2.46
N THR A 226 7.75 -14.71 -2.63
CA THR A 226 7.83 -15.46 -3.89
C THR A 226 6.49 -15.45 -4.64
N SER A 227 6.54 -15.57 -5.97
CA SER A 227 5.35 -15.65 -6.82
C SER A 227 4.44 -16.85 -6.50
N GLU A 228 5.00 -17.92 -5.93
CA GLU A 228 4.28 -19.12 -5.48
C GLU A 228 3.55 -18.90 -4.15
N ASN A 229 4.01 -17.96 -3.32
CA ASN A 229 3.35 -17.53 -2.07
C ASN A 229 2.28 -16.45 -2.30
N CYS A 230 1.77 -16.35 -3.53
CA CYS A 230 0.64 -15.49 -3.88
C CYS A 230 -0.71 -16.03 -3.34
N ILE A 231 -0.69 -17.22 -2.74
CA ILE A 231 -1.83 -17.85 -2.06
C ILE A 231 -2.31 -16.94 -0.93
N LEU A 232 -3.62 -16.70 -0.90
CA LEU A 232 -4.28 -15.96 0.19
C LEU A 232 -4.01 -16.61 1.54
N ASN A 233 -3.80 -15.77 2.55
CA ASN A 233 -3.66 -16.21 3.92
C ASN A 233 -4.93 -17.02 4.35
N PRO A 234 -4.82 -18.30 4.74
CA PRO A 234 -5.96 -19.12 5.15
C PRO A 234 -6.74 -18.49 6.31
N TRP A 235 -6.06 -17.82 7.25
CA TRP A 235 -6.69 -17.15 8.39
C TRP A 235 -7.62 -16.03 7.92
N VAL A 236 -7.17 -15.21 6.97
CA VAL A 236 -7.97 -14.12 6.40
C VAL A 236 -9.10 -14.69 5.54
N THR A 237 -8.80 -15.70 4.73
CA THR A 237 -9.80 -16.35 3.85
C THR A 237 -10.97 -16.90 4.65
N PHE A 238 -10.70 -17.64 5.72
CA PHE A 238 -11.74 -18.19 6.59
C PHE A 238 -12.49 -17.08 7.33
N PHE A 239 -11.78 -16.13 7.93
CA PHE A 239 -12.40 -15.04 8.70
C PHE A 239 -13.35 -14.16 7.87
N CYS A 240 -13.05 -14.00 6.59
CA CYS A 240 -13.86 -13.26 5.63
C CYS A 240 -14.87 -14.13 4.86
N SER A 241 -15.09 -15.38 5.29
CA SER A 241 -16.05 -16.31 4.67
C SER A 241 -17.44 -16.24 5.33
N THR A 242 -18.41 -16.96 4.75
CA THR A 242 -19.77 -17.08 5.28
C THR A 242 -19.86 -17.80 6.62
N GLU A 243 -18.82 -18.54 7.02
CA GLU A 243 -18.76 -19.21 8.33
C GLU A 243 -18.69 -18.21 9.49
N ASN A 244 -18.19 -17.00 9.24
CA ASN A 244 -18.18 -15.93 10.22
C ASN A 244 -19.48 -15.13 10.18
N ARG A 245 -20.45 -15.49 11.02
CA ARG A 245 -21.74 -14.78 11.16
C ARG A 245 -21.61 -13.29 11.48
N HIS A 246 -20.49 -12.88 12.08
CA HIS A 246 -20.23 -11.49 12.47
C HIS A 246 -19.53 -10.66 11.39
N ALA A 247 -19.27 -11.21 10.20
CA ALA A 247 -18.48 -10.53 9.18
C ALA A 247 -19.04 -9.14 8.81
N LEU A 248 -20.35 -9.02 8.57
CA LEU A 248 -21.00 -7.76 8.23
C LEU A 248 -20.98 -6.72 9.37
N PRO A 249 -21.46 -7.02 10.59
CA PRO A 249 -21.43 -6.06 11.69
C PRO A 249 -20.00 -5.70 12.09
N LEU A 250 -19.04 -6.61 11.96
CA LEU A 250 -17.63 -6.30 12.20
C LEU A 250 -17.06 -5.36 11.15
N PHE A 251 -17.24 -5.67 9.86
CA PHE A 251 -16.84 -4.77 8.76
C PHE A 251 -17.39 -3.35 8.97
N THR A 252 -18.68 -3.26 9.29
CA THR A 252 -19.38 -1.98 9.50
C THR A 252 -18.84 -1.24 10.72
N SER A 253 -18.62 -1.95 11.84
CA SER A 253 -18.08 -1.38 13.06
C SER A 253 -16.66 -0.84 12.88
N LEU A 254 -15.78 -1.61 12.23
CA LEU A 254 -14.41 -1.20 11.96
C LEU A 254 -14.38 0.06 11.07
N LEU A 255 -15.16 0.08 9.99
CA LEU A 255 -15.21 1.21 9.07
C LEU A 255 -15.74 2.48 9.74
N ASN A 256 -16.83 2.35 10.51
CA ASN A 256 -17.47 3.48 11.18
C ASN A 256 -16.59 4.04 12.29
N VAL A 257 -15.94 3.19 13.11
CA VAL A 257 -15.01 3.64 14.16
C VAL A 257 -13.86 4.45 13.56
N VAL A 258 -13.28 4.00 12.45
CA VAL A 258 -12.21 4.74 11.76
C VAL A 258 -12.74 6.07 11.20
N CYS A 259 -13.85 6.04 10.45
CA CYS A 259 -14.35 7.24 9.77
C CYS A 259 -15.01 8.26 10.70
N ALA A 260 -15.50 7.86 11.87
CA ALA A 260 -16.09 8.73 12.88
C ALA A 260 -15.05 9.33 13.85
N TYR A 261 -13.85 8.75 13.94
CA TYR A 261 -12.84 9.18 14.90
C TYR A 261 -12.42 10.65 14.71
N ASP A 262 -12.43 11.41 15.81
CA ASP A 262 -11.99 12.80 15.87
C ASP A 262 -10.81 12.94 16.85
N PRO A 263 -9.57 13.08 16.36
CA PRO A 263 -8.39 13.19 17.21
C PRO A 263 -8.29 14.54 17.94
N VAL A 264 -9.08 15.54 17.55
CA VAL A 264 -9.05 16.89 18.13
C VAL A 264 -10.15 17.07 19.19
N GLY A 265 -11.30 16.41 18.99
CA GLY A 265 -12.45 16.47 19.89
C GLY A 265 -12.95 17.92 20.06
N TYR A 266 -13.07 18.38 21.30
CA TYR A 266 -13.53 19.75 21.60
C TYR A 266 -12.58 20.88 21.12
N GLY A 267 -11.41 20.56 20.55
CA GLY A 267 -10.47 21.57 20.06
C GLY A 267 -9.74 22.34 21.16
N ILE A 268 -9.78 21.83 22.40
CA ILE A 268 -9.09 22.43 23.54
C ILE A 268 -7.57 22.17 23.41
N PRO A 269 -6.72 23.21 23.42
CA PRO A 269 -5.27 23.07 23.38
C PRO A 269 -4.74 22.13 24.48
N TYR A 270 -3.83 21.23 24.10
CA TYR A 270 -3.15 20.27 24.99
C TYR A 270 -4.06 19.26 25.70
N ASN A 271 -5.34 19.13 25.30
CA ASN A 271 -6.28 18.18 25.91
C ASN A 271 -5.74 16.74 25.93
N HIS A 272 -5.06 16.35 24.85
CA HIS A 272 -4.45 15.03 24.68
C HIS A 272 -3.27 14.73 25.63
N LEU A 273 -2.73 15.75 26.34
CA LEU A 273 -1.72 15.55 27.39
C LEU A 273 -2.36 15.31 28.76
N LEU A 274 -3.63 15.69 28.93
CA LEU A 274 -4.35 15.59 30.19
C LEU A 274 -5.22 14.34 30.28
N PHE A 275 -5.70 13.85 29.14
CA PHE A 275 -6.61 12.70 29.06
C PHE A 275 -6.08 11.64 28.09
N SER A 276 -6.11 10.38 28.54
CA SER A 276 -5.80 9.22 27.70
C SER A 276 -6.89 8.97 26.68
N ASP A 277 -6.49 8.87 25.43
CA ASP A 277 -7.39 8.56 24.32
C ASP A 277 -7.28 7.07 23.97
N TYR A 278 -8.08 6.26 24.65
CA TYR A 278 -8.14 4.81 24.42
C TYR A 278 -8.80 4.46 23.08
N ARG A 279 -9.62 5.36 22.53
CA ARG A 279 -10.32 5.16 21.25
C ARG A 279 -9.32 5.14 20.09
N GLU A 280 -8.24 5.93 20.15
CA GLU A 280 -7.20 5.92 19.13
C GLU A 280 -6.59 4.53 18.93
N GLN A 281 -6.30 3.79 20.02
CA GLN A 281 -5.73 2.45 19.93
C GLN A 281 -6.70 1.48 19.21
N LEU A 282 -7.99 1.59 19.50
CA LEU A 282 -9.02 0.82 18.78
C LEU A 282 -9.06 1.19 17.31
N VAL A 283 -8.99 2.49 16.98
CA VAL A 283 -8.99 2.99 15.59
C VAL A 283 -7.78 2.48 14.81
N GLU A 284 -6.59 2.47 15.43
CA GLU A 284 -5.38 1.92 14.84
C GLU A 284 -5.51 0.42 14.54
N GLN A 285 -5.99 -0.37 15.50
CA GLN A 285 -6.23 -1.80 15.25
C GLN A 285 -7.34 -2.03 14.22
N ALA A 286 -8.39 -1.19 14.22
CA ALA A 286 -9.49 -1.30 13.28
C ALA A 286 -9.06 -1.04 11.83
N VAL A 287 -8.28 0.01 11.58
CA VAL A 287 -7.76 0.29 10.23
C VAL A 287 -6.79 -0.81 9.77
N GLN A 288 -5.97 -1.37 10.67
CA GLN A 288 -5.04 -2.46 10.35
C GLN A 288 -5.78 -3.76 9.99
N ILE A 289 -6.82 -4.12 10.75
CA ILE A 289 -7.67 -5.28 10.42
C ILE A 289 -8.40 -5.07 9.09
N LEU A 290 -8.95 -3.87 8.84
CA LEU A 290 -9.61 -3.56 7.57
C LEU A 290 -8.69 -3.72 6.37
N ILE A 291 -7.48 -3.15 6.40
CA ILE A 291 -6.58 -3.23 5.23
C ILE A 291 -6.09 -4.67 4.97
N VAL A 292 -5.88 -5.47 6.04
CA VAL A 292 -5.48 -6.88 5.93
C VAL A 292 -6.63 -7.75 5.41
N THR A 293 -7.85 -7.55 5.91
CA THR A 293 -9.04 -8.29 5.45
C THR A 293 -9.50 -7.90 4.04
N LEU A 294 -9.02 -6.76 3.52
CA LEU A 294 -9.20 -6.35 2.12
C LEU A 294 -8.07 -6.86 1.20
N GLU A 295 -7.26 -7.83 1.62
CA GLU A 295 -6.42 -8.60 0.71
C GLU A 295 -7.28 -9.55 -0.15
N HIS A 296 -6.99 -9.59 -1.45
CA HIS A 296 -7.68 -10.43 -2.43
C HIS A 296 -6.69 -10.86 -3.53
N GLU A 297 -6.90 -12.04 -4.12
CA GLU A 297 -6.07 -12.47 -5.25
C GLU A 297 -6.30 -11.54 -6.44
N GLY A 298 -5.28 -10.74 -6.75
CA GLY A 298 -5.21 -9.95 -7.96
C GLY A 298 -4.87 -10.84 -9.16
N GLY A 299 -5.76 -11.75 -9.52
CA GLY A 299 -5.65 -12.56 -10.73
C GLY A 299 -6.70 -13.66 -10.73
N GLN A 300 -7.64 -13.61 -11.68
CA GLN A 300 -8.46 -14.80 -11.95
C GLN A 300 -7.55 -15.94 -12.40
N PRO A 301 -7.49 -17.10 -11.73
CA PRO A 301 -7.30 -18.33 -12.46
C PRO A 301 -8.62 -18.57 -13.20
N TYR A 302 -8.61 -18.42 -14.52
CA TYR A 302 -9.66 -18.97 -15.38
C TYR A 302 -9.80 -20.44 -15.01
N ARG A 303 -10.77 -20.79 -14.16
CA ARG A 303 -11.18 -22.18 -13.98
C ARG A 303 -11.98 -22.50 -15.25
N PRO A 304 -11.52 -23.42 -16.12
CA PRO A 304 -12.32 -23.77 -17.29
C PRO A 304 -13.69 -24.24 -16.79
N PRO A 305 -14.79 -23.79 -17.42
CA PRO A 305 -16.12 -24.22 -17.01
C PRO A 305 -16.20 -25.74 -17.14
N SER A 306 -16.36 -26.42 -16.00
CA SER A 306 -16.80 -27.80 -15.97
C SER A 306 -18.18 -27.86 -16.64
N PRO A 307 -18.39 -28.73 -17.65
CA PRO A 307 -19.58 -28.70 -18.52
C PRO A 307 -20.87 -29.24 -17.86
N SER A 308 -21.06 -29.08 -16.54
CA SER A 308 -22.17 -29.71 -15.81
C SER A 308 -22.95 -28.79 -14.87
N SER A 309 -22.99 -27.48 -15.10
CA SER A 309 -23.88 -26.58 -14.35
C SER A 309 -24.35 -25.41 -15.23
N MET A 310 -25.31 -25.70 -16.12
CA MET A 310 -26.12 -24.67 -16.75
C MET A 310 -27.36 -24.48 -15.90
N GLU A 311 -27.28 -23.64 -14.87
CA GLU A 311 -28.37 -22.89 -14.22
C GLU A 311 -27.72 -22.10 -13.05
N ASP A 312 -28.01 -20.80 -12.95
CA ASP A 312 -27.45 -19.78 -12.03
C ASP A 312 -26.06 -19.20 -12.35
N GLN A 313 -25.99 -18.34 -13.38
CA GLN A 313 -24.96 -17.28 -13.44
C GLN A 313 -25.37 -16.08 -12.57
N ASP A 314 -25.38 -16.26 -11.25
CA ASP A 314 -25.10 -15.13 -10.38
C ASP A 314 -23.61 -14.83 -10.50
N SER A 315 -23.27 -13.57 -10.79
CA SER A 315 -21.89 -13.09 -10.84
C SER A 315 -21.17 -13.54 -9.56
N VAL A 316 -20.28 -14.53 -9.66
CA VAL A 316 -19.50 -15.01 -8.53
C VAL A 316 -18.63 -13.85 -8.06
N GLY A 317 -19.13 -13.12 -7.07
CA GLY A 317 -18.42 -12.02 -6.43
C GLY A 317 -17.13 -12.54 -5.79
N PRO A 318 -16.24 -11.65 -5.33
CA PRO A 318 -15.06 -12.09 -4.60
C PRO A 318 -15.50 -12.97 -3.42
N ASN A 319 -14.85 -14.13 -3.24
CA ASN A 319 -15.12 -15.05 -2.12
C ASN A 319 -14.96 -14.38 -0.74
N ASN A 320 -14.23 -13.26 -0.68
CA ASN A 320 -14.03 -12.45 0.51
C ASN A 320 -15.24 -11.51 0.75
N LEU A 321 -15.98 -11.75 1.83
CA LEU A 321 -17.16 -10.97 2.21
C LEU A 321 -16.84 -9.49 2.51
N PHE A 322 -15.68 -9.17 3.09
CA PHE A 322 -15.31 -7.78 3.39
C PHE A 322 -15.13 -6.97 2.09
N VAL A 323 -14.47 -7.56 1.10
CA VAL A 323 -14.35 -6.96 -0.25
C VAL A 323 -15.74 -6.82 -0.89
N ASN A 324 -16.60 -7.83 -0.74
CA ASN A 324 -17.96 -7.80 -1.26
C ASN A 324 -18.78 -6.66 -0.62
N TYR A 325 -18.78 -6.53 0.70
CA TYR A 325 -19.48 -5.46 1.42
C TYR A 325 -18.96 -4.09 1.01
N LEU A 326 -17.64 -3.88 0.95
CA LEU A 326 -17.04 -2.62 0.50
C LEU A 326 -17.49 -2.24 -0.92
N SER A 327 -17.55 -3.22 -1.83
CA SER A 327 -17.98 -3.01 -3.23
C SER A 327 -19.47 -2.66 -3.36
N ARG A 328 -20.29 -3.08 -2.39
CA ARG A 328 -21.75 -2.90 -2.36
C ARG A 328 -22.21 -1.60 -1.69
N ILE A 329 -21.35 -0.87 -0.97
CA ILE A 329 -21.67 0.47 -0.47
C ILE A 329 -22.03 1.35 -1.68
N HIS A 330 -23.19 2.03 -1.62
CA HIS A 330 -23.75 2.76 -2.77
C HIS A 330 -24.50 4.04 -2.43
N ARG A 331 -24.83 4.30 -1.15
CA ARG A 331 -25.54 5.54 -0.77
C ARG A 331 -24.55 6.70 -0.79
N GLU A 332 -24.98 7.85 -1.34
CA GLU A 332 -24.13 9.05 -1.38
C GLU A 332 -23.78 9.56 0.03
N GLU A 333 -24.69 9.42 0.99
CA GLU A 333 -24.45 9.78 2.41
C GLU A 333 -23.32 8.94 3.03
N ASP A 334 -23.28 7.65 2.73
CA ASP A 334 -22.23 6.74 3.21
C ASP A 334 -20.88 7.12 2.59
N TYR A 335 -20.85 7.47 1.30
CA TYR A 335 -19.64 7.94 0.64
C TYR A 335 -19.14 9.26 1.20
N ASP A 336 -20.04 10.21 1.47
CA ASP A 336 -19.71 11.49 2.08
C ASP A 336 -19.13 11.31 3.49
N PHE A 337 -19.74 10.44 4.31
CA PHE A 337 -19.25 10.08 5.63
C PHE A 337 -17.82 9.51 5.59
N VAL A 338 -17.57 8.52 4.72
CA VAL A 338 -16.25 7.90 4.57
C VAL A 338 -15.22 8.92 4.07
N LEU A 339 -15.54 9.69 3.04
CA LEU A 339 -14.61 10.67 2.46
C LEU A 339 -14.24 11.76 3.47
N LYS A 340 -15.22 12.32 4.19
CA LYS A 340 -14.97 13.33 5.22
C LYS A 340 -14.19 12.79 6.41
N GLY A 341 -14.47 11.55 6.83
CA GLY A 341 -13.70 10.88 7.88
C GLY A 341 -12.23 10.75 7.50
N LEU A 342 -11.93 10.21 6.31
CA LEU A 342 -10.57 10.07 5.81
C LEU A 342 -9.88 11.42 5.60
N ALA A 343 -10.56 12.41 5.03
CA ALA A 343 -10.01 13.75 4.82
C ALA A 343 -9.68 14.43 6.15
N ARG A 344 -10.55 14.33 7.16
CA ARG A 344 -10.31 14.87 8.51
C ARG A 344 -9.03 14.29 9.12
N LEU A 345 -8.89 12.96 9.07
CA LEU A 345 -7.74 12.27 9.65
C LEU A 345 -6.45 12.56 8.87
N LEU A 346 -6.47 12.53 7.54
CA LEU A 346 -5.29 12.82 6.72
C LEU A 346 -4.82 14.29 6.87
N THR A 347 -5.76 15.22 7.07
CA THR A 347 -5.48 16.65 7.25
C THR A 347 -5.00 16.99 8.66
N ASN A 348 -5.25 16.14 9.67
CA ASN A 348 -4.93 16.42 11.07
C ASN A 348 -3.50 16.94 11.30
N PRO A 349 -2.43 16.35 10.71
CA PRO A 349 -1.06 16.85 10.91
C PRO A 349 -0.74 18.18 10.20
N LEU A 350 -1.60 18.62 9.27
CA LEU A 350 -1.45 19.87 8.50
C LEU A 350 -2.12 21.06 9.19
N THR A 351 -3.01 20.81 10.16
CA THR A 351 -3.74 21.86 10.88
C THR A 351 -2.77 22.71 11.71
N GLN A 352 -2.69 23.99 11.37
CA GLN A 352 -1.91 24.96 12.15
C GLN A 352 -2.74 25.51 13.30
N THR A 353 -2.13 25.51 14.47
CA THR A 353 -2.64 26.19 15.66
C THR A 353 -1.68 27.29 16.08
N TYR A 354 -2.19 28.34 16.73
CA TYR A 354 -1.36 29.42 17.26
C TYR A 354 -0.34 28.90 18.29
N LEU A 355 -0.72 27.86 19.04
CA LEU A 355 0.10 27.21 20.03
C LEU A 355 0.78 25.96 19.43
N PRO A 356 2.12 25.85 19.52
CA PRO A 356 2.84 24.71 18.97
C PRO A 356 2.47 23.42 19.70
N ASN A 357 2.30 22.32 18.95
CA ASN A 357 1.95 21.00 19.49
C ASN A 357 0.68 21.00 20.37
N SER A 358 -0.22 21.96 20.16
CA SER A 358 -1.44 22.06 20.97
C SER A 358 -2.51 21.05 20.59
N THR A 359 -2.45 20.49 19.38
CA THR A 359 -3.37 19.46 18.90
C THR A 359 -2.67 18.11 18.81
N LYS A 360 -3.42 17.05 19.08
CA LYS A 360 -2.94 15.68 18.90
C LYS A 360 -2.69 15.43 17.41
N LYS A 361 -1.58 14.77 17.11
CA LYS A 361 -1.24 14.32 15.76
C LYS A 361 -1.36 12.81 15.67
N ILE A 362 -2.17 12.34 14.72
CA ILE A 362 -2.28 10.91 14.45
C ILE A 362 -0.98 10.36 13.87
N GLN A 363 -0.75 9.05 14.03
CA GLN A 363 0.46 8.38 13.56
C GLN A 363 0.19 7.28 12.51
N PHE A 364 -1.07 6.96 12.23
CA PHE A 364 -1.52 5.89 11.33
C PHE A 364 -1.93 6.39 9.92
N HIS A 365 -1.30 7.47 9.43
CA HIS A 365 -1.61 8.07 8.13
C HIS A 365 -1.26 7.15 6.94
N GLN A 366 -0.26 6.27 7.09
CA GLN A 366 0.10 5.31 6.04
C GLN A 366 -1.01 4.29 5.82
N GLU A 367 -1.61 3.79 6.89
CA GLU A 367 -2.75 2.86 6.86
C GLU A 367 -3.99 3.52 6.24
N LEU A 368 -4.25 4.80 6.54
CA LEU A 368 -5.34 5.57 5.93
C LEU A 368 -5.18 5.71 4.41
N LEU A 369 -3.95 5.92 3.92
CA LEU A 369 -3.68 5.98 2.49
C LEU A 369 -3.91 4.61 1.81
N VAL A 370 -3.52 3.52 2.46
CA VAL A 370 -3.80 2.16 1.97
C VAL A 370 -5.31 1.90 1.95
N LEU A 371 -6.04 2.29 2.99
CA LEU A 371 -7.50 2.16 3.05
C LEU A 371 -8.19 2.97 1.95
N PHE A 372 -7.78 4.24 1.75
CA PHE A 372 -8.32 5.09 0.67
C PHE A 372 -8.09 4.46 -0.71
N TRP A 373 -6.87 3.94 -0.95
CA TRP A 373 -6.55 3.20 -2.17
C TRP A 373 -7.50 2.01 -2.38
N LYS A 374 -7.68 1.16 -1.35
CA LYS A 374 -8.54 -0.02 -1.42
C LYS A 374 -10.01 0.32 -1.67
N LEU A 375 -10.52 1.39 -1.04
CA LEU A 375 -11.86 1.93 -1.28
C LEU A 375 -12.07 2.33 -2.74
N CYS A 376 -11.12 3.08 -3.32
CA CYS A 376 -11.19 3.47 -4.73
C CYS A 376 -11.01 2.28 -5.68
N ASP A 377 -10.20 1.29 -5.31
CA ASP A 377 -9.92 0.15 -6.17
C ASP A 377 -11.13 -0.81 -6.26
N PHE A 378 -11.66 -1.23 -5.11
CA PHE A 378 -12.77 -2.19 -5.04
C PHE A 378 -14.16 -1.55 -5.22
N ASN A 379 -14.31 -0.25 -5.02
CA ASN A 379 -15.58 0.45 -5.23
C ASN A 379 -15.43 1.61 -6.24
N LYS A 380 -15.61 1.30 -7.53
CA LYS A 380 -15.53 2.32 -8.59
C LYS A 380 -16.59 3.42 -8.47
N LYS A 381 -17.76 3.12 -7.86
CA LYS A 381 -18.79 4.14 -7.59
C LYS A 381 -18.31 5.16 -6.57
N PHE A 382 -17.62 4.70 -5.51
CA PHE A 382 -16.95 5.60 -4.56
C PHE A 382 -15.86 6.44 -5.25
N LEU A 383 -15.01 5.84 -6.08
CA LEU A 383 -14.01 6.59 -6.88
C LEU A 383 -14.68 7.71 -7.71
N TYR A 384 -15.76 7.39 -8.44
CA TYR A 384 -16.49 8.40 -9.22
C TYR A 384 -17.15 9.46 -8.33
N PHE A 385 -17.66 9.09 -7.15
CA PHE A 385 -18.20 10.03 -6.17
C PHE A 385 -17.13 11.02 -5.69
N VAL A 386 -15.95 10.54 -5.28
CA VAL A 386 -14.82 11.39 -4.87
C VAL A 386 -14.46 12.40 -5.96
N LEU A 387 -14.50 11.97 -7.22
CA LEU A 387 -14.19 12.80 -8.39
C LEU A 387 -15.36 13.67 -8.87
N LYS A 388 -16.58 13.47 -8.36
CA LYS A 388 -17.78 14.22 -8.76
C LYS A 388 -17.71 15.66 -8.30
N SER A 389 -17.21 15.91 -7.10
CA SER A 389 -17.09 17.25 -6.48
C SER A 389 -15.63 17.72 -6.39
N SER A 390 -15.38 18.80 -5.67
CA SER A 390 -14.01 19.23 -5.35
C SER A 390 -13.44 18.60 -4.09
N ASP A 391 -14.17 17.70 -3.45
CA ASP A 391 -13.78 17.15 -2.15
C ASP A 391 -12.55 16.22 -2.30
N VAL A 392 -12.27 15.73 -3.52
CA VAL A 392 -10.98 15.11 -3.85
C VAL A 392 -9.77 16.01 -3.53
N LEU A 393 -9.93 17.34 -3.54
CA LEU A 393 -8.84 18.27 -3.22
C LEU A 393 -8.48 18.22 -1.73
N ASP A 394 -9.44 17.89 -0.87
CA ASP A 394 -9.22 17.70 0.58
C ASP A 394 -8.44 16.41 0.87
N ILE A 395 -8.38 15.48 -0.09
CA ILE A 395 -7.49 14.31 -0.05
C ILE A 395 -6.15 14.59 -0.75
N LEU A 396 -6.18 15.33 -1.87
CA LEU A 396 -4.99 15.70 -2.65
C LEU A 396 -3.97 16.47 -1.81
N VAL A 397 -4.40 17.50 -1.08
CA VAL A 397 -3.50 18.39 -0.35
C VAL A 397 -2.71 17.63 0.74
N PRO A 398 -3.33 16.80 1.60
CA PRO A 398 -2.60 15.91 2.51
C PRO A 398 -1.64 14.96 1.80
N ILE A 399 -2.03 14.33 0.70
CA ILE A 399 -1.13 13.43 -0.05
C ILE A 399 0.11 14.19 -0.51
N LEU A 400 -0.05 15.36 -1.13
CA LEU A 400 1.07 16.17 -1.61
C LEU A 400 1.95 16.67 -0.44
N TYR A 401 1.35 16.97 0.71
CA TYR A 401 2.09 17.29 1.94
C TYR A 401 2.99 16.14 2.37
N TYR A 402 2.44 14.93 2.52
CA TYR A 402 3.22 13.75 2.96
C TYR A 402 4.30 13.38 1.95
N LEU A 403 4.01 13.47 0.65
CA LEU A 403 5.01 13.25 -0.40
C LEU A 403 6.13 14.29 -0.35
N ASN A 404 5.80 15.56 -0.12
CA ASN A 404 6.80 16.60 0.00
C ASN A 404 7.66 16.41 1.26
N ASP A 405 7.06 16.08 2.40
CA ASP A 405 7.77 15.86 3.66
C ASP A 405 8.69 14.63 3.62
N ALA A 406 8.21 13.53 3.02
CA ALA A 406 8.95 12.27 2.95
C ALA A 406 10.05 12.23 1.87
N ARG A 407 10.08 13.15 0.91
CA ARG A 407 10.98 13.11 -0.27
C ARG A 407 12.47 12.99 0.07
N ALA A 408 12.88 13.54 1.22
CA ALA A 408 14.27 13.61 1.66
C ALA A 408 14.67 12.42 2.54
N ASP A 409 13.71 11.62 2.98
CA ASP A 409 13.90 10.54 3.93
C ASP A 409 13.82 9.18 3.24
N GLN A 410 14.98 8.51 3.16
CA GLN A 410 15.07 7.20 2.52
C GLN A 410 14.27 6.12 3.23
N SER A 411 13.93 6.27 4.51
CA SER A 411 13.12 5.29 5.24
C SER A 411 11.66 5.27 4.77
N ARG A 412 11.15 6.42 4.29
CA ARG A 412 9.75 6.64 3.91
C ARG A 412 9.46 6.44 2.42
N VAL A 413 10.28 5.65 1.73
CA VAL A 413 10.08 5.33 0.31
C VAL A 413 8.74 4.63 0.06
N GLY A 414 8.27 3.79 0.98
CA GLY A 414 6.96 3.14 0.86
C GLY A 414 5.81 4.15 0.80
N LEU A 415 5.83 5.15 1.70
CA LEU A 415 4.90 6.27 1.72
C LEU A 415 4.91 7.06 0.38
N MET A 416 6.09 7.26 -0.21
CA MET A 416 6.22 7.90 -1.52
C MET A 416 5.48 7.12 -2.63
N HIS A 417 5.59 5.80 -2.62
CA HIS A 417 4.95 4.93 -3.62
C HIS A 417 3.42 4.93 -3.48
N ILE A 418 2.88 4.70 -2.28
CA ILE A 418 1.42 4.69 -2.07
C ILE A 418 0.80 6.04 -2.48
N GLY A 419 1.40 7.16 -2.09
CA GLY A 419 0.89 8.48 -2.46
C GLY A 419 0.91 8.72 -3.97
N VAL A 420 2.01 8.35 -4.65
CA VAL A 420 2.10 8.46 -6.12
C VAL A 420 1.11 7.53 -6.82
N PHE A 421 0.90 6.31 -6.31
CA PHE A 421 -0.08 5.38 -6.86
C PHE A 421 -1.50 5.92 -6.77
N ILE A 422 -1.91 6.42 -5.60
CA ILE A 422 -3.23 7.07 -5.45
C ILE A 422 -3.39 8.18 -6.49
N LEU A 423 -2.39 9.06 -6.65
CA LEU A 423 -2.45 10.13 -7.64
C LEU A 423 -2.48 9.60 -9.08
N LEU A 424 -1.79 8.49 -9.39
CA LEU A 424 -1.85 7.82 -10.69
C LEU A 424 -3.27 7.29 -10.96
N LEU A 425 -3.89 6.61 -9.99
CA LEU A 425 -5.26 6.13 -10.08
C LEU A 425 -6.26 7.28 -10.33
N LEU A 426 -6.17 8.36 -9.53
CA LEU A 426 -7.05 9.53 -9.68
C LEU A 426 -6.82 10.25 -11.02
N SER A 427 -5.57 10.35 -11.48
CA SER A 427 -5.23 10.99 -12.76
C SER A 427 -5.79 10.27 -13.98
N GLY A 428 -6.12 8.98 -13.86
CA GLY A 428 -6.76 8.19 -14.92
C GLY A 428 -8.18 8.66 -15.28
N GLU A 429 -8.76 9.60 -14.51
CA GLU A 429 -10.10 10.11 -14.71
C GLU A 429 -10.11 11.62 -15.02
N ARG A 430 -10.84 11.99 -16.09
CA ARG A 430 -10.94 13.38 -16.58
C ARG A 430 -11.32 14.39 -15.48
N ASN A 431 -12.27 14.01 -14.62
CA ASN A 431 -12.79 14.91 -13.60
C ASN A 431 -11.69 15.38 -12.64
N PHE A 432 -10.71 14.52 -12.32
CA PHE A 432 -9.58 14.90 -11.48
C PHE A 432 -8.80 16.07 -12.09
N GLY A 433 -8.38 15.94 -13.35
CA GLY A 433 -7.67 17.01 -14.08
C GLY A 433 -8.46 18.31 -14.17
N VAL A 434 -9.79 18.23 -14.34
CA VAL A 434 -10.66 19.43 -14.34
C VAL A 434 -10.70 20.09 -12.95
N ARG A 435 -10.80 19.31 -11.87
CA ARG A 435 -10.89 19.82 -10.49
C ARG A 435 -9.61 20.50 -10.02
N LEU A 436 -8.44 20.09 -10.54
CA LEU A 436 -7.15 20.71 -10.22
C LEU A 436 -7.09 22.21 -10.55
N ASN A 437 -7.94 22.72 -11.44
CA ASN A 437 -8.01 24.14 -11.79
C ASN A 437 -8.61 25.03 -10.69
N LYS A 438 -9.13 24.46 -9.59
CA LYS A 438 -9.62 25.28 -8.48
C LYS A 438 -8.46 26.08 -7.86
N PRO A 439 -8.68 27.36 -7.49
CA PRO A 439 -7.68 28.17 -6.80
C PRO A 439 -7.19 27.46 -5.53
N TYR A 440 -5.88 27.48 -5.31
CA TYR A 440 -5.26 27.01 -4.08
C TYR A 440 -5.11 28.18 -3.11
N SER A 441 -5.94 28.21 -2.07
CA SER A 441 -5.97 29.25 -1.03
C SER A 441 -5.51 28.77 0.34
N LEU A 442 -5.27 27.47 0.51
CA LEU A 442 -4.85 26.87 1.77
C LEU A 442 -3.39 27.22 2.07
N HIS A 443 -3.14 27.87 3.21
CA HIS A 443 -1.79 28.14 3.70
C HIS A 443 -1.28 26.95 4.53
N VAL A 444 -1.06 25.81 3.89
CA VAL A 444 -0.32 24.72 4.54
C VAL A 444 1.17 25.10 4.53
N THR A 445 1.85 25.04 5.68
CA THR A 445 3.30 25.17 5.74
C THR A 445 3.95 23.96 5.07
N MET A 446 4.15 24.07 3.77
CA MET A 446 4.98 23.17 2.99
C MET A 446 6.29 23.88 2.70
N ASP A 447 7.40 23.13 2.76
CA ASP A 447 8.67 23.60 2.20
C ASP A 447 8.53 23.62 0.67
N ILE A 448 7.93 24.67 0.12
CA ILE A 448 7.77 24.98 -1.31
C ILE A 448 7.81 26.50 -1.52
N PRO A 449 8.18 27.00 -2.72
CA PRO A 449 8.10 28.42 -3.03
C PRO A 449 6.68 28.95 -2.86
N VAL A 450 6.54 30.20 -2.39
CA VAL A 450 5.24 30.88 -2.39
C VAL A 450 4.79 31.13 -3.82
N PHE A 451 3.57 30.75 -4.15
CA PHE A 451 2.94 31.02 -5.43
C PHE A 451 1.46 31.33 -5.24
N THR A 452 0.87 32.00 -6.22
CA THR A 452 -0.57 32.17 -6.35
C THR A 452 -1.01 31.41 -7.60
N GLY A 453 -1.89 30.44 -7.43
CA GLY A 453 -2.28 29.55 -8.51
C GLY A 453 -3.37 28.57 -8.10
N THR A 454 -3.38 27.44 -8.78
CA THR A 454 -4.36 26.36 -8.66
C THR A 454 -3.78 25.14 -7.94
N HIS A 455 -4.61 24.12 -7.69
CA HIS A 455 -4.12 22.85 -7.17
C HIS A 455 -3.24 22.11 -8.19
N ALA A 456 -3.39 22.38 -9.49
CA ALA A 456 -2.48 21.89 -10.53
C ALA A 456 -1.05 22.43 -10.32
N ASP A 457 -0.94 23.71 -9.96
CA ASP A 457 0.35 24.34 -9.67
C ASP A 457 1.01 23.71 -8.45
N LEU A 458 0.25 23.46 -7.38
CA LEU A 458 0.74 22.76 -6.19
C LEU A 458 1.31 21.38 -6.56
N LEU A 459 0.55 20.59 -7.32
CA LEU A 459 0.96 19.26 -7.78
C LEU A 459 2.27 19.32 -8.57
N ILE A 460 2.38 20.23 -9.55
CA ILE A 460 3.58 20.39 -10.38
C ILE A 460 4.78 20.83 -9.55
N VAL A 461 4.60 21.78 -8.62
CA VAL A 461 5.69 22.28 -7.76
C VAL A 461 6.20 21.17 -6.83
N VAL A 462 5.31 20.39 -6.22
CA VAL A 462 5.69 19.25 -5.37
C VAL A 462 6.39 18.17 -6.19
N PHE A 463 5.87 17.80 -7.36
CA PHE A 463 6.49 16.79 -8.23
C PHE A 463 7.88 17.23 -8.71
N HIS A 464 8.02 18.50 -9.13
CA HIS A 464 9.33 19.07 -9.46
C HIS A 464 10.30 18.94 -8.29
N LYS A 465 9.85 19.25 -7.07
CA LYS A 465 10.71 19.19 -5.88
C LYS A 465 11.11 17.75 -5.55
N ILE A 466 10.20 16.79 -5.66
CA ILE A 466 10.49 15.35 -5.48
C ILE A 466 11.55 14.91 -6.50
N ILE A 467 11.41 15.30 -7.76
CA ILE A 467 12.35 14.92 -8.83
C ILE A 467 13.72 15.56 -8.64
N THR A 468 13.77 16.84 -8.27
CA THR A 468 15.04 17.62 -8.24
C THR A 468 15.78 17.57 -6.91
N SER A 469 15.08 17.38 -5.79
CA SER A 469 15.66 17.37 -4.43
C SER A 469 15.50 16.04 -3.70
N GLY A 470 14.76 15.08 -4.28
CA GLY A 470 14.56 13.77 -3.68
C GLY A 470 15.79 12.88 -3.77
N HIS A 471 15.84 11.86 -2.93
CA HIS A 471 16.95 10.90 -2.92
C HIS A 471 16.91 9.93 -4.12
N GLN A 472 18.03 9.27 -4.44
CA GLN A 472 18.17 8.42 -5.63
C GLN A 472 17.16 7.25 -5.72
N ARG A 473 16.74 6.67 -4.59
CA ARG A 473 15.71 5.60 -4.59
C ARG A 473 14.33 6.05 -5.10
N LEU A 474 14.09 7.35 -5.35
CA LEU A 474 12.85 7.85 -5.96
C LEU A 474 12.88 7.88 -7.48
N GLN A 475 14.03 7.64 -8.12
CA GLN A 475 14.13 7.60 -9.59
C GLN A 475 13.10 6.67 -10.26
N PRO A 476 12.79 5.47 -9.74
CA PRO A 476 11.74 4.61 -10.30
C PRO A 476 10.34 5.25 -10.33
N LEU A 477 10.08 6.29 -9.52
CA LEU A 477 8.79 6.98 -9.48
C LEU A 477 8.68 8.10 -10.52
N TYR A 478 9.77 8.51 -11.18
CA TYR A 478 9.75 9.65 -12.11
C TYR A 478 8.80 9.41 -13.29
N ASP A 479 8.76 8.18 -13.82
CA ASP A 479 7.82 7.81 -14.88
C ASP A 479 6.37 7.95 -14.41
N CYS A 480 6.04 7.50 -13.18
CA CYS A 480 4.71 7.63 -12.60
C CYS A 480 4.31 9.11 -12.41
N LEU A 481 5.22 9.92 -11.84
CA LEU A 481 4.98 11.34 -11.61
C LEU A 481 4.72 12.09 -12.92
N LEU A 482 5.52 11.83 -13.96
CA LEU A 482 5.32 12.47 -15.26
C LEU A 482 4.10 11.91 -15.98
N THR A 483 3.77 10.63 -15.81
CA THR A 483 2.52 10.05 -16.34
C THR A 483 1.30 10.75 -15.78
N ILE A 484 1.28 11.03 -14.47
CA ILE A 484 0.21 11.82 -13.82
C ILE A 484 0.10 13.21 -14.46
N VAL A 485 1.23 13.91 -14.66
CA VAL A 485 1.26 15.24 -15.30
C VAL A 485 0.70 15.16 -16.72
N VAL A 486 1.08 14.14 -17.49
CA VAL A 486 0.56 13.92 -18.85
C VAL A 486 -0.94 13.66 -18.84
N ASN A 487 -1.44 12.79 -17.96
CA ASN A 487 -2.87 12.49 -17.85
C ASN A 487 -3.73 13.73 -17.57
N VAL A 488 -3.25 14.64 -16.71
CA VAL A 488 -4.01 15.85 -16.36
C VAL A 488 -3.80 17.02 -17.35
N SER A 489 -2.69 17.01 -18.09
CA SER A 489 -2.26 18.12 -18.97
C SER A 489 -3.31 18.63 -19.98
N PRO A 490 -4.19 17.82 -20.60
CA PRO A 490 -5.22 18.33 -21.52
C PRO A 490 -6.28 19.19 -20.85
N TYR A 491 -6.35 19.17 -19.51
CA TYR A 491 -7.39 19.82 -18.72
C TYR A 491 -6.87 21.01 -17.91
N LEU A 492 -5.55 21.23 -17.86
CA LEU A 492 -4.93 22.28 -17.05
C LEU A 492 -5.13 23.66 -17.69
N LYS A 493 -5.70 24.59 -16.93
CA LYS A 493 -5.94 25.98 -17.31
C LYS A 493 -5.19 26.89 -16.35
N SER A 494 -4.72 28.03 -16.85
CA SER A 494 -4.19 29.11 -16.01
C SER A 494 -3.02 28.69 -15.14
N LEU A 495 -2.09 27.87 -15.66
CA LEU A 495 -0.86 27.56 -14.94
C LEU A 495 -0.11 28.84 -14.56
N SER A 496 0.33 28.90 -13.32
CA SER A 496 1.18 29.97 -12.81
C SER A 496 2.53 29.99 -13.54
N MET A 497 3.15 31.17 -13.58
CA MET A 497 4.51 31.33 -14.10
C MET A 497 5.51 30.43 -13.35
N VAL A 498 5.28 30.17 -12.06
CA VAL A 498 6.13 29.27 -11.25
C VAL A 498 6.04 27.85 -11.78
N ALA A 499 4.83 27.26 -11.85
CA ALA A 499 4.65 25.89 -12.30
C ALA A 499 5.11 25.68 -13.76
N ALA A 500 4.81 26.64 -14.65
CA ALA A 500 5.29 26.63 -16.02
C ALA A 500 6.83 26.53 -16.09
N ASN A 501 7.54 27.40 -15.37
CA ASN A 501 9.01 27.36 -15.33
C ASN A 501 9.55 26.08 -14.68
N LYS A 502 8.85 25.49 -13.70
CA LYS A 502 9.24 24.19 -13.12
C LYS A 502 9.17 23.07 -14.14
N LEU A 503 8.12 22.98 -14.97
CA LEU A 503 8.04 21.99 -16.04
C LEU A 503 9.18 22.17 -17.08
N LEU A 504 9.43 23.42 -17.49
CA LEU A 504 10.52 23.73 -18.43
C LEU A 504 11.90 23.41 -17.84
N HIS A 505 12.09 23.62 -16.53
CA HIS A 505 13.31 23.23 -15.83
C HIS A 505 13.53 21.71 -15.84
N LEU A 506 12.47 20.91 -15.67
CA LEU A 506 12.58 19.45 -15.80
C LEU A 506 12.98 19.06 -17.23
N LEU A 507 12.38 19.69 -18.25
CA LEU A 507 12.74 19.44 -19.65
C LEU A 507 14.22 19.78 -19.90
N GLU A 508 14.68 20.94 -19.45
CA GLU A 508 16.08 21.36 -19.60
C GLU A 508 17.04 20.36 -18.93
N ALA A 509 16.72 19.89 -17.73
CA ALA A 509 17.53 18.89 -17.02
C ALA A 509 17.57 17.54 -17.76
N PHE A 510 16.41 17.02 -18.16
CA PHE A 510 16.28 15.70 -18.80
C PHE A 510 16.72 15.67 -20.27
N SER A 511 16.75 16.82 -20.95
CA SER A 511 17.21 16.92 -22.35
C SER A 511 18.72 17.08 -22.50
N THR A 512 19.48 17.14 -21.39
CA THR A 512 20.94 17.20 -21.47
C THR A 512 21.52 15.91 -22.07
N ASN A 513 22.48 16.04 -22.99
CA ASN A 513 23.08 14.89 -23.69
C ASN A 513 23.64 13.84 -22.71
N TRP A 514 24.24 14.25 -21.60
CA TRP A 514 24.79 13.31 -20.62
C TRP A 514 23.67 12.50 -19.96
N PHE A 515 22.54 13.13 -19.62
CA PHE A 515 21.43 12.48 -18.94
C PHE A 515 20.76 11.50 -19.90
N LEU A 516 20.37 11.97 -21.10
CA LEU A 516 19.75 11.15 -22.13
C LEU A 516 20.55 9.87 -22.42
N PHE A 517 21.87 9.97 -22.50
CA PHE A 517 22.74 8.85 -22.84
C PHE A 517 23.11 7.96 -21.64
N SER A 518 22.84 8.39 -20.41
CA SER A 518 23.25 7.66 -19.20
C SER A 518 22.47 6.40 -18.92
N ALA A 519 21.23 6.27 -19.40
CA ALA A 519 20.40 5.07 -19.20
C ALA A 519 19.42 4.87 -20.38
N PRO A 520 19.04 3.62 -20.69
CA PRO A 520 18.20 3.31 -21.85
C PRO A 520 16.83 3.96 -21.79
N GLN A 521 16.27 4.17 -20.60
CA GLN A 521 14.89 4.67 -20.43
C GLN A 521 14.81 6.19 -20.26
N ASN A 522 15.93 6.90 -20.11
CA ASN A 522 15.91 8.33 -19.75
C ASN A 522 15.21 9.21 -20.79
N HIS A 523 15.22 8.81 -22.05
CA HIS A 523 14.53 9.51 -23.13
C HIS A 523 13.00 9.53 -22.93
N HIS A 524 12.40 8.52 -22.27
CA HIS A 524 10.96 8.48 -22.00
C HIS A 524 10.48 9.68 -21.16
N LEU A 525 11.30 10.15 -20.21
CA LEU A 525 10.96 11.32 -19.39
C LEU A 525 10.79 12.60 -20.24
N VAL A 526 11.57 12.72 -21.31
CA VAL A 526 11.44 13.82 -22.27
C VAL A 526 10.17 13.66 -23.12
N PHE A 527 9.83 12.45 -23.53
CA PHE A 527 8.56 12.17 -24.22
C PHE A 527 7.35 12.61 -23.40
N PHE A 528 7.30 12.24 -22.12
CA PHE A 528 6.20 12.65 -21.24
C PHE A 528 6.09 14.18 -21.13
N LEU A 529 7.20 14.90 -20.95
CA LEU A 529 7.15 16.36 -20.85
C LEU A 529 6.72 17.02 -22.16
N LEU A 530 7.22 16.54 -23.31
CA LEU A 530 6.80 17.07 -24.61
C LEU A 530 5.32 16.79 -24.89
N GLU A 531 4.83 15.60 -24.54
CA GLU A 531 3.41 15.24 -24.62
C GLU A 531 2.55 16.16 -23.74
N ALA A 532 2.97 16.42 -22.49
CA ALA A 532 2.28 17.35 -21.61
C ALA A 532 2.22 18.78 -22.19
N PHE A 533 3.32 19.28 -22.76
CA PHE A 533 3.32 20.59 -23.42
C PHE A 533 2.40 20.61 -24.64
N ASN A 534 2.43 19.58 -25.48
CA ASN A 534 1.55 19.47 -26.64
C ASN A 534 0.08 19.44 -26.24
N ASN A 535 -0.27 18.66 -25.21
CA ASN A 535 -1.62 18.61 -24.66
C ASN A 535 -2.09 20.01 -24.23
N ILE A 536 -1.28 20.74 -23.45
CA ILE A 536 -1.67 22.08 -22.97
C ILE A 536 -1.79 23.05 -24.15
N ILE A 537 -0.86 23.02 -25.11
CA ILE A 537 -0.89 23.90 -26.29
C ILE A 537 -2.09 23.59 -27.19
N GLN A 538 -2.44 22.32 -27.40
CA GLN A 538 -3.53 21.96 -28.31
C GLN A 538 -4.91 22.15 -27.68
N TYR A 539 -5.06 21.88 -26.38
CA TYR A 539 -6.36 21.83 -25.72
C TYR A 539 -6.66 23.03 -24.82
N GLN A 540 -5.64 23.69 -24.29
CA GLN A 540 -5.80 24.73 -23.26
C GLN A 540 -4.92 25.97 -23.53
N PHE A 541 -4.64 26.29 -24.81
CA PHE A 541 -3.82 27.45 -25.19
C PHE A 541 -4.31 28.76 -24.57
N ASP A 542 -5.60 29.08 -24.75
CA ASP A 542 -6.22 30.35 -24.30
C ASP A 542 -5.96 30.64 -22.82
N GLY A 543 -5.94 29.59 -21.98
CA GLY A 543 -5.75 29.73 -20.54
C GLY A 543 -4.29 29.74 -20.10
N ASN A 544 -3.32 29.35 -20.93
CA ASN A 544 -1.95 29.03 -20.50
C ASN A 544 -0.89 29.94 -21.13
N CYS A 545 -1.15 31.25 -21.19
CA CYS A 545 -0.20 32.24 -21.71
C CYS A 545 1.15 32.23 -20.97
N ASN A 546 1.17 31.97 -19.65
CA ASN A 546 2.40 31.84 -18.86
C ASN A 546 3.29 30.70 -19.37
N LEU A 547 2.70 29.53 -19.67
CA LEU A 547 3.45 28.39 -20.21
C LEU A 547 3.97 28.68 -21.61
N VAL A 548 3.14 29.25 -22.48
CA VAL A 548 3.52 29.64 -23.85
C VAL A 548 4.68 30.63 -23.81
N TYR A 549 4.60 31.64 -22.95
CA TYR A 549 5.66 32.61 -22.74
C TYR A 549 6.96 31.94 -22.24
N ALA A 550 6.88 31.03 -21.27
CA ALA A 550 8.03 30.27 -20.79
C ALA A 550 8.68 29.42 -21.90
N ILE A 551 7.88 28.79 -22.77
CA ILE A 551 8.35 28.04 -23.95
C ILE A 551 9.09 28.96 -24.92
N ILE A 552 8.56 30.15 -25.21
CA ILE A 552 9.21 31.14 -26.07
C ILE A 552 10.58 31.55 -25.50
N ARG A 553 10.65 31.84 -24.19
CA ARG A 553 11.91 32.20 -23.51
C ARG A 553 12.94 31.08 -23.55
N LYS A 554 12.48 29.82 -23.46
CA LYS A 554 13.34 28.62 -23.45
C LYS A 554 13.40 27.91 -24.80
N ARG A 555 13.07 28.60 -25.91
CA ARG A 555 13.04 28.04 -27.28
C ARG A 555 14.29 27.26 -27.68
N ASN A 556 15.46 27.68 -27.20
CA ASN A 556 16.75 27.03 -27.49
C ASN A 556 16.79 25.57 -27.04
N VAL A 557 16.11 25.20 -25.95
CA VAL A 557 16.06 23.81 -25.46
C VAL A 557 15.40 22.90 -26.51
N PHE A 558 14.29 23.35 -27.09
CA PHE A 558 13.57 22.60 -28.14
C PHE A 558 14.38 22.52 -29.43
N HIS A 559 15.05 23.60 -29.84
CA HIS A 559 15.95 23.58 -31.00
C HIS A 559 17.16 22.65 -30.81
N GLN A 560 17.73 22.59 -29.59
CA GLN A 560 18.81 21.66 -29.27
C GLN A 560 18.33 20.20 -29.30
N LEU A 561 17.14 19.93 -28.76
CA LEU A 561 16.55 18.60 -28.77
C LEU A 561 16.21 18.11 -30.19
N ALA A 562 15.67 18.99 -31.04
CA ALA A 562 15.45 18.69 -32.47
C ALA A 562 16.77 18.33 -33.19
N ASN A 563 17.86 19.00 -32.81
CA ASN A 563 19.19 18.82 -33.39
C ASN A 563 20.10 17.91 -32.57
N LEU A 564 19.53 16.98 -31.76
CA LEU A 564 20.30 16.13 -30.87
C LEU A 564 21.39 15.34 -31.64
N PRO A 565 22.67 15.39 -31.21
CA PRO A 565 23.74 14.68 -31.91
C PRO A 565 23.58 13.17 -31.75
N SER A 566 23.74 12.44 -32.85
CA SER A 566 23.68 10.97 -32.89
C SER A 566 25.03 10.32 -33.20
N ASP A 567 26.09 11.12 -33.41
CA ASP A 567 27.40 10.60 -33.76
C ASP A 567 28.11 9.97 -32.54
N PRO A 568 28.90 8.89 -32.75
CA PRO A 568 29.52 8.15 -31.66
C PRO A 568 30.52 9.00 -30.85
N THR A 569 31.17 9.99 -31.49
CA THR A 569 32.17 10.83 -30.81
C THR A 569 31.53 11.79 -29.81
N THR A 570 30.38 12.36 -30.17
CA THR A 570 29.63 13.27 -29.28
C THR A 570 28.95 12.52 -28.15
N ILE A 571 28.41 11.32 -28.41
CA ILE A 571 27.84 10.44 -27.39
C ILE A 571 28.91 10.10 -26.34
N GLN A 572 30.09 9.68 -26.76
CA GLN A 572 31.19 9.37 -25.84
C GLN A 572 31.68 10.60 -25.06
N LYS A 573 31.83 11.76 -25.72
CA LYS A 573 32.22 13.02 -25.05
C LYS A 573 31.19 13.46 -24.01
N ALA A 574 29.90 13.29 -24.27
CA ALA A 574 28.83 13.63 -23.33
C ALA A 574 28.89 12.76 -22.06
N LEU A 575 29.15 11.46 -22.21
CA LEU A 575 29.30 10.53 -21.07
C LEU A 575 30.58 10.77 -20.27
N GLN A 576 31.67 11.17 -20.92
CA GLN A 576 32.95 11.47 -20.23
C GLN A 576 32.88 12.72 -19.35
N ARG A 577 32.03 13.71 -19.68
CA ARG A 577 31.84 14.92 -18.87
C ARG A 577 31.30 14.63 -17.46
N LYS A 578 30.57 13.52 -17.28
CA LYS A 578 30.05 13.05 -15.98
C LYS A 578 31.15 12.80 -14.94
N ARG A 579 32.35 12.38 -15.37
CA ARG A 579 33.48 12.10 -14.45
C ARG A 579 34.06 13.35 -13.77
N LYS A 580 33.67 14.57 -14.19
CA LYS A 580 34.23 15.83 -13.66
C LYS A 580 33.26 16.67 -12.80
N SER A 581 31.97 16.31 -12.70
CA SER A 581 30.99 17.09 -11.91
C SER A 581 29.87 16.22 -11.33
N PRO A 582 29.84 15.94 -10.01
CA PRO A 582 28.83 15.05 -9.42
C PRO A 582 27.41 15.63 -9.23
N ASP A 583 27.21 16.96 -9.23
CA ASP A 583 25.94 17.57 -8.72
C ASP A 583 25.15 18.42 -9.74
N ALA A 584 25.03 17.97 -10.99
CA ALA A 584 24.48 18.81 -12.07
C ALA A 584 22.95 19.04 -12.06
N ILE A 585 22.15 18.23 -11.34
CA ILE A 585 20.68 18.42 -11.29
C ILE A 585 20.29 19.70 -10.53
N SER A 586 21.21 20.28 -9.73
CA SER A 586 20.95 21.47 -8.92
C SER A 586 21.46 22.79 -9.48
N ARG A 587 22.21 22.83 -10.61
CA ARG A 587 22.95 24.05 -11.03
C ARG A 587 22.86 24.42 -12.51
N THR A 588 21.66 24.46 -13.09
CA THR A 588 21.46 25.11 -14.40
C THR A 588 20.56 26.34 -14.29
N SER A 589 21.23 27.51 -14.26
CA SER A 589 20.72 28.87 -14.48
C SER A 589 19.68 29.44 -13.50
N SER A 590 20.18 29.98 -12.38
CA SER A 590 19.51 31.02 -11.58
C SER A 590 20.36 32.29 -11.60
N GLN A 591 20.03 33.24 -12.48
CA GLN A 591 20.35 34.64 -12.24
C GLN A 591 19.14 35.28 -11.54
N GLU A 592 19.41 35.80 -10.35
CA GLU A 592 18.63 36.77 -9.57
C GLU A 592 17.19 36.40 -9.22
N THR A 593 17.03 35.60 -8.16
CA THR A 593 16.13 35.92 -7.04
C THR A 593 16.67 35.20 -5.80
N VAL A 594 16.59 35.88 -4.66
CA VAL A 594 17.15 35.54 -3.36
C VAL A 594 17.05 34.03 -3.07
N SER A 595 18.21 33.41 -2.87
CA SER A 595 18.34 32.07 -2.31
C SER A 595 17.60 32.03 -0.97
N MET A 596 16.38 31.49 -0.97
CA MET A 596 15.69 31.14 0.28
C MET A 596 16.37 29.91 0.88
N GLU A 597 17.08 30.22 1.95
CA GLU A 597 17.56 29.37 3.04
C GLU A 597 16.59 28.22 3.35
N GLY A 598 17.07 26.97 3.31
CA GLY A 598 16.30 25.83 3.83
C GLY A 598 16.40 24.48 3.11
N SER A 599 16.99 24.37 1.91
CA SER A 599 17.15 23.06 1.25
C SER A 599 18.29 22.27 1.90
N ARG A 600 17.98 21.58 3.00
CA ARG A 600 18.87 20.56 3.58
C ARG A 600 18.93 19.36 2.61
N PRO A 601 20.11 18.82 2.31
CA PRO A 601 20.23 17.56 1.57
C PRO A 601 19.51 16.43 2.32
N ALA A 602 19.16 15.36 1.59
CA ALA A 602 18.50 14.18 2.15
C ALA A 602 19.11 13.78 3.49
N VAL A 603 18.33 13.89 4.57
CA VAL A 603 18.80 13.59 5.92
C VAL A 603 18.91 12.06 6.00
N PRO A 604 20.07 11.50 6.40
CA PRO A 604 20.15 10.09 6.77
C PRO A 604 19.07 9.79 7.81
N ALA A 605 18.45 8.61 7.78
CA ALA A 605 17.46 8.28 8.80
C ALA A 605 18.06 8.44 10.21
N GLU A 606 17.24 8.82 11.18
CA GLU A 606 17.73 9.02 12.55
C GLU A 606 18.36 7.71 13.08
N PRO A 607 19.52 7.78 13.74
CA PRO A 607 20.20 6.58 14.25
C PRO A 607 19.28 5.75 15.15
N GLY A 608 19.08 4.48 14.80
CA GLY A 608 18.16 3.57 15.49
C GLY A 608 16.77 3.44 14.85
N THR A 609 16.48 4.17 13.75
CA THR A 609 15.23 4.01 13.00
C THR A 609 15.20 2.63 12.33
N LEU A 610 14.16 1.86 12.65
CA LEU A 610 13.89 0.59 11.97
C LEU A 610 13.20 0.84 10.64
N LYS A 611 13.64 0.11 9.62
CA LYS A 611 13.04 0.16 8.28
C LYS A 611 12.84 -1.25 7.74
N THR A 612 11.70 -1.49 7.11
CA THR A 612 11.44 -2.73 6.37
C THR A 612 11.89 -2.63 4.91
N SER A 613 12.45 -3.70 4.37
CA SER A 613 12.75 -3.78 2.94
C SER A 613 11.46 -3.87 2.11
N LEU A 614 11.54 -3.43 0.86
CA LEU A 614 10.42 -3.46 -0.09
C LEU A 614 10.84 -4.27 -1.31
N VAL A 615 9.92 -5.07 -1.83
CA VAL A 615 10.10 -5.78 -3.11
C VAL A 615 10.28 -4.76 -4.24
N ALA A 616 11.03 -5.14 -5.27
CA ALA A 616 11.21 -4.29 -6.45
C ALA A 616 9.86 -3.99 -7.11
N LEU A 617 9.62 -2.70 -7.36
CA LEU A 617 8.40 -2.27 -8.02
C LEU A 617 8.37 -2.70 -9.49
N PRO A 618 7.22 -3.18 -10.02
CA PRO A 618 7.03 -3.31 -11.45
C PRO A 618 7.28 -1.99 -12.17
N GLY A 619 7.88 -2.05 -13.37
CA GLY A 619 8.05 -0.87 -14.21
C GLY A 619 6.70 -0.29 -14.67
N ILE A 620 6.69 1.00 -15.04
CA ILE A 620 5.47 1.73 -15.45
C ILE A 620 4.68 1.02 -16.55
N ASP A 621 5.36 0.34 -17.49
CA ASP A 621 4.72 -0.41 -18.59
C ASP A 621 3.83 -1.58 -18.12
N LYS A 622 4.02 -2.05 -16.88
CA LYS A 622 3.17 -3.05 -16.23
C LYS A 622 2.11 -2.43 -15.32
N LEU A 623 2.28 -1.16 -14.94
CA LEU A 623 1.39 -0.40 -14.06
C LEU A 623 0.32 0.39 -14.82
N THR A 624 0.49 0.60 -16.13
CA THR A 624 -0.45 1.33 -16.97
C THR A 624 -0.75 0.60 -18.27
N GLU A 625 -1.84 0.98 -18.93
CA GLU A 625 -2.15 0.50 -20.30
C GLU A 625 -0.98 0.76 -21.25
N LYS A 626 -0.69 -0.23 -22.11
CA LYS A 626 0.43 -0.15 -23.06
C LYS A 626 0.16 0.94 -24.09
N SER A 627 1.14 1.81 -24.28
CA SER A 627 1.11 2.85 -25.32
C SER A 627 2.39 2.79 -26.14
N GLN A 628 2.28 3.08 -27.44
CA GLN A 628 3.40 3.11 -28.36
C GLN A 628 3.42 4.43 -29.13
N VAL A 629 4.62 4.84 -29.53
CA VAL A 629 4.79 6.02 -30.39
C VAL A 629 4.55 5.62 -31.85
N SER A 630 3.57 6.26 -32.50
CA SER A 630 3.31 6.17 -33.94
C SER A 630 4.48 6.73 -34.76
N GLU A 631 4.51 6.44 -36.07
CA GLU A 631 5.49 6.99 -37.01
C GLU A 631 5.48 8.53 -37.04
N ASP A 632 4.30 9.13 -36.85
CA ASP A 632 4.11 10.59 -36.79
C ASP A 632 4.46 11.20 -35.41
N GLY A 633 5.08 10.42 -34.51
CA GLY A 633 5.48 10.87 -33.17
C GLY A 633 4.34 10.99 -32.16
N THR A 634 3.11 10.63 -32.54
CA THR A 634 1.94 10.67 -31.65
C THR A 634 1.83 9.38 -30.83
N MET A 635 1.51 9.49 -29.54
CA MET A 635 1.27 8.32 -28.68
C MET A 635 -0.09 7.69 -28.98
N VAL A 636 -0.10 6.37 -29.19
CA VAL A 636 -1.31 5.58 -29.49
C VAL A 636 -1.40 4.41 -28.52
N ALA A 637 -2.60 4.10 -28.03
CA ALA A 637 -2.84 2.91 -27.22
C ALA A 637 -2.57 1.64 -28.04
N VAL A 638 -1.85 0.68 -27.46
CA VAL A 638 -1.66 -0.63 -28.07
C VAL A 638 -2.86 -1.51 -27.71
N PRO A 639 -3.65 -2.00 -28.67
CA PRO A 639 -4.71 -2.96 -28.36
C PRO A 639 -4.10 -4.22 -27.73
N PRO A 640 -4.73 -4.81 -26.69
CA PRO A 640 -4.22 -6.02 -26.06
C PRO A 640 -4.12 -7.11 -27.12
N THR A 641 -2.89 -7.55 -27.40
CA THR A 641 -2.64 -8.66 -28.32
C THR A 641 -3.03 -9.93 -27.60
N GLU A 642 -4.05 -10.65 -28.06
CA GLU A 642 -4.20 -12.07 -27.75
C GLU A 642 -2.92 -12.75 -28.25
N SER A 643 -2.06 -13.15 -27.32
CA SER A 643 -0.89 -13.96 -27.66
C SER A 643 -1.38 -15.25 -28.31
N PRO A 644 -0.94 -15.59 -29.53
CA PRO A 644 -1.27 -16.89 -30.11
C PRO A 644 -0.64 -17.96 -29.23
N GLN A 645 -1.49 -18.83 -28.68
CA GLN A 645 -1.08 -20.07 -28.05
C GLN A 645 -0.20 -20.84 -29.05
N THR A 646 1.05 -21.09 -28.69
CA THR A 646 1.85 -22.14 -29.32
C THR A 646 1.05 -23.45 -29.24
N PRO A 647 0.76 -24.13 -30.36
CA PRO A 647 -0.01 -25.36 -30.31
C PRO A 647 0.85 -26.46 -29.70
N GLU A 648 0.55 -26.82 -28.46
CA GLU A 648 0.96 -28.10 -27.90
C GLU A 648 0.24 -29.20 -28.69
N HIS A 649 1.01 -29.98 -29.43
CA HIS A 649 0.52 -31.14 -30.15
C HIS A 649 0.02 -32.19 -29.14
N SER A 650 -1.30 -32.27 -29.00
CA SER A 650 -2.00 -33.41 -28.42
C SER A 650 -1.72 -34.68 -29.23
N ILE A 651 -1.12 -35.69 -28.62
CA ILE A 651 -1.18 -37.07 -29.12
C ILE A 651 -2.06 -37.85 -28.15
N ALA A 652 -3.27 -38.16 -28.65
CA ALA A 652 -4.26 -38.98 -28.00
C ALA A 652 -3.78 -40.42 -27.85
N ALA A 653 -4.13 -41.05 -26.73
CA ALA A 653 -4.02 -42.48 -26.52
C ALA A 653 -4.91 -43.22 -27.53
N GLY A 654 -4.30 -44.12 -28.29
CA GLY A 654 -4.94 -45.04 -29.22
C GLY A 654 -4.17 -46.36 -29.22
N THR A 655 -4.82 -47.37 -28.66
CA THR A 655 -4.45 -48.79 -28.58
C THR A 655 -3.85 -49.36 -29.88
N SER A 656 -2.72 -50.07 -29.79
CA SER A 656 -2.54 -51.35 -30.50
C SER A 656 -1.28 -52.09 -30.01
N ASP A 657 -1.49 -53.37 -29.69
CA ASP A 657 -0.47 -54.38 -29.43
C ASP A 657 0.43 -54.59 -30.66
N THR A 658 1.74 -54.80 -30.47
CA THR A 658 2.49 -56.06 -30.73
C THR A 658 4.00 -55.86 -30.84
N GLU A 659 4.72 -56.78 -30.19
CA GLU A 659 6.02 -57.37 -30.55
C GLU A 659 7.33 -56.55 -30.48
N SER A 660 8.03 -56.79 -29.35
CA SER A 660 9.39 -57.36 -29.25
C SER A 660 10.45 -57.08 -30.32
N ILE A 661 11.66 -56.66 -29.89
CA ILE A 661 12.93 -57.46 -29.96
C ILE A 661 14.14 -56.66 -29.41
N SER A 662 14.85 -57.26 -28.43
CA SER A 662 16.28 -57.16 -28.01
C SER A 662 16.99 -55.80 -27.90
N GLY A 663 17.85 -55.47 -26.92
CA GLY A 663 18.62 -56.26 -25.95
C GLY A 663 20.04 -55.65 -25.82
N ARG A 664 20.61 -55.73 -24.61
CA ARG A 664 22.04 -55.60 -24.19
C ARG A 664 22.64 -54.25 -23.74
N ASP A 665 22.87 -54.20 -22.42
CA ASP A 665 24.14 -54.07 -21.68
C ASP A 665 25.16 -52.94 -21.97
N SER A 666 25.34 -52.11 -20.92
CA SER A 666 26.56 -51.68 -20.23
C SER A 666 27.88 -51.48 -20.99
N GLU A 667 28.48 -50.28 -20.84
CA GLU A 667 29.91 -50.14 -20.50
C GLU A 667 30.26 -48.71 -20.03
N ASP A 668 30.96 -48.63 -18.89
CA ASP A 668 31.62 -47.45 -18.32
C ASP A 668 32.82 -47.02 -19.17
N VAL A 669 32.95 -45.72 -19.48
CA VAL A 669 34.20 -45.15 -20.02
C VAL A 669 34.57 -43.87 -19.25
N PHE A 670 35.70 -43.98 -18.53
CA PHE A 670 36.43 -42.91 -17.84
C PHE A 670 36.92 -41.82 -18.82
N TYR A 671 36.69 -40.54 -18.50
CA TYR A 671 37.38 -39.41 -19.13
C TYR A 671 38.46 -38.83 -18.20
N THR A 672 39.60 -38.45 -18.80
CA THR A 672 40.85 -38.07 -18.13
C THR A 672 40.90 -36.59 -17.73
N GLU A 673 41.71 -36.27 -16.71
CA GLU A 673 41.90 -34.95 -16.08
C GLU A 673 42.26 -33.80 -17.05
N ALA A 674 42.76 -34.11 -18.25
CA ALA A 674 43.10 -33.11 -19.26
C ALA A 674 41.87 -32.48 -19.96
N GLU A 675 40.73 -33.18 -19.98
CA GLU A 675 39.46 -32.69 -20.54
C GLU A 675 38.76 -31.71 -19.57
N MET A 676 38.94 -31.90 -18.26
CA MET A 676 38.41 -31.00 -17.21
C MET A 676 39.16 -29.67 -17.15
N ALA A 677 40.46 -29.64 -17.49
CA ALA A 677 41.24 -28.41 -17.54
C ALA A 677 40.80 -27.45 -18.68
N ARG A 678 40.38 -27.99 -19.84
CA ARG A 678 39.84 -27.16 -20.94
C ARG A 678 38.42 -26.64 -20.66
N ARG A 679 37.59 -27.37 -19.93
CA ARG A 679 36.26 -26.88 -19.48
C ARG A 679 36.35 -25.87 -18.32
N ARG A 680 37.43 -25.86 -17.54
CA ARG A 680 37.67 -24.82 -16.51
C ARG A 680 38.08 -23.46 -17.06
N LEU A 681 38.48 -23.37 -18.34
CA LEU A 681 38.74 -22.10 -19.03
C LEU A 681 37.56 -21.58 -19.89
N SER A 682 36.45 -22.33 -19.98
CA SER A 682 35.24 -21.92 -20.70
C SER A 682 34.01 -21.66 -19.80
N ASN A 683 34.13 -21.86 -18.48
CA ASN A 683 33.04 -21.64 -17.52
C ASN A 683 33.36 -20.55 -16.48
N SER A 684 34.08 -19.50 -16.89
CA SER A 684 34.20 -18.24 -16.13
C SER A 684 33.41 -17.09 -16.76
N SER A 685 32.29 -17.38 -17.42
CA SER A 685 31.27 -16.37 -17.72
C SER A 685 30.25 -16.35 -16.58
N SER A 686 30.73 -16.01 -15.38
CA SER A 686 29.90 -15.32 -14.40
C SER A 686 29.29 -14.10 -15.09
N SER A 687 28.00 -13.90 -14.85
CA SER A 687 27.14 -12.83 -15.37
C SER A 687 27.84 -11.47 -15.34
N ALA A 688 28.46 -11.11 -16.46
CA ALA A 688 28.87 -9.74 -16.70
C ALA A 688 27.59 -8.90 -16.78
N ILE A 689 27.38 -8.05 -15.77
CA ILE A 689 26.46 -6.91 -15.87
C ILE A 689 26.82 -6.21 -17.18
N SER A 690 25.94 -6.29 -18.18
CA SER A 690 26.13 -5.59 -19.44
C SER A 690 26.12 -4.09 -19.15
N HIS A 691 27.30 -3.47 -19.12
CA HIS A 691 27.40 -2.04 -18.95
C HIS A 691 26.67 -1.35 -20.09
N TRP A 692 25.60 -0.60 -19.76
CA TRP A 692 24.83 0.18 -20.72
C TRP A 692 25.77 1.09 -21.53
N ASN A 693 25.73 0.95 -22.85
CA ASN A 693 26.48 1.78 -23.77
C ASN A 693 25.56 2.22 -24.93
N PRO A 694 25.17 3.50 -24.99
CA PRO A 694 24.26 4.00 -26.00
C PRO A 694 24.89 3.95 -27.39
N LYS A 695 24.20 3.31 -28.34
CA LYS A 695 24.61 3.22 -29.75
C LYS A 695 23.94 4.32 -30.59
N PRO A 696 24.57 4.80 -31.67
CA PRO A 696 23.94 5.73 -32.62
C PRO A 696 22.56 5.27 -33.11
N ASP A 697 22.42 3.98 -33.46
CA ASP A 697 21.15 3.40 -33.92
C ASP A 697 20.06 3.46 -32.86
N TRP A 698 20.42 3.31 -31.58
CA TRP A 698 19.50 3.46 -30.47
C TRP A 698 19.04 4.91 -30.33
N VAL A 699 19.93 5.90 -30.46
CA VAL A 699 19.52 7.32 -30.43
C VAL A 699 18.58 7.63 -31.59
N LEU A 700 18.89 7.12 -32.79
CA LEU A 700 18.08 7.35 -33.99
C LEU A 700 16.70 6.69 -33.90
N SER A 701 16.55 5.56 -33.20
CA SER A 701 15.28 4.82 -33.12
C SER A 701 14.16 5.59 -32.43
N TRP A 702 14.49 6.49 -31.50
CA TRP A 702 13.52 7.33 -30.77
C TRP A 702 13.63 8.81 -31.11
N LYS A 703 14.79 9.32 -31.52
CA LYS A 703 14.98 10.75 -31.83
C LYS A 703 14.01 11.23 -32.92
N SER A 704 13.81 10.45 -33.98
CA SER A 704 12.88 10.81 -35.07
C SER A 704 11.42 10.86 -34.63
N LYS A 705 11.09 10.19 -33.51
CA LYS A 705 9.72 10.06 -32.98
C LYS A 705 9.37 11.12 -31.94
N LEU A 706 10.30 12.03 -31.60
CA LEU A 706 10.05 13.07 -30.60
C LEU A 706 8.90 13.99 -31.07
N PRO A 707 7.86 14.22 -30.24
CA PRO A 707 6.68 14.97 -30.64
C PRO A 707 6.93 16.49 -30.58
N LEU A 708 7.83 16.99 -31.42
CA LEU A 708 8.25 18.40 -31.44
C LEU A 708 7.43 19.28 -32.39
N GLN A 709 6.67 18.69 -33.30
CA GLN A 709 6.02 19.41 -34.40
C GLN A 709 5.14 20.58 -33.93
N THR A 710 4.26 20.34 -32.96
CA THR A 710 3.35 21.37 -32.42
C THR A 710 4.11 22.51 -31.76
N ILE A 711 5.09 22.23 -30.90
CA ILE A 711 5.90 23.24 -30.20
C ILE A 711 6.75 24.03 -31.20
N MET A 712 7.36 23.37 -32.17
CA MET A 712 8.15 24.04 -33.20
C MET A 712 7.28 24.95 -34.08
N ARG A 713 6.06 24.52 -34.42
CA ARG A 713 5.11 25.34 -35.16
C ARG A 713 4.65 26.56 -34.35
N LEU A 714 4.35 26.37 -33.07
CA LEU A 714 4.07 27.46 -32.13
C LEU A 714 5.19 28.50 -32.12
N LEU A 715 6.44 28.06 -31.97
CA LEU A 715 7.62 28.93 -31.95
C LEU A 715 7.80 29.69 -33.27
N GLN A 716 7.65 29.02 -34.42
CA GLN A 716 7.75 29.65 -35.75
C GLN A 716 6.76 30.80 -35.95
N VAL A 717 5.57 30.68 -35.38
CA VAL A 717 4.50 31.68 -35.51
C VAL A 717 4.67 32.81 -34.50
N LEU A 718 4.83 32.47 -33.21
CA LEU A 718 4.77 33.46 -32.13
C LEU A 718 6.09 34.19 -31.90
N VAL A 719 7.24 33.55 -32.11
CA VAL A 719 8.55 34.21 -31.87
C VAL A 719 8.70 35.48 -32.72
N PRO A 720 8.49 35.45 -34.05
CA PRO A 720 8.62 36.66 -34.86
C PRO A 720 7.60 37.75 -34.50
N GLN A 721 6.39 37.36 -34.08
CA GLN A 721 5.34 38.30 -33.67
C GLN A 721 5.69 39.00 -32.35
N VAL A 722 6.20 38.25 -31.38
CA VAL A 722 6.67 38.79 -30.09
C VAL A 722 7.91 39.66 -30.30
N GLU A 723 8.88 39.24 -31.11
CA GLU A 723 10.06 40.06 -31.41
C GLU A 723 9.67 41.36 -32.13
N LYS A 724 8.75 41.30 -33.11
CA LYS A 724 8.24 42.47 -33.80
C LYS A 724 7.52 43.44 -32.86
N ILE A 725 6.63 42.96 -31.99
CA ILE A 725 5.89 43.85 -31.07
C ILE A 725 6.83 44.49 -30.05
N CYS A 726 7.85 43.77 -29.59
CA CYS A 726 8.89 44.33 -28.72
C CYS A 726 9.68 45.46 -29.41
N ILE A 727 10.01 45.30 -30.69
CA ILE A 727 10.71 46.32 -31.49
C ILE A 727 9.79 47.51 -31.79
N ASP A 728 8.61 47.25 -32.35
CA ASP A 728 7.69 48.29 -32.87
C ASP A 728 7.13 49.19 -31.76
N LYS A 729 6.90 48.63 -30.56
CA LYS A 729 6.33 49.34 -29.41
C LYS A 729 7.35 49.65 -28.31
N GLY A 730 8.63 49.26 -28.49
CA GLY A 730 9.66 49.42 -27.45
C GLY A 730 9.34 48.68 -26.15
N LEU A 731 8.58 47.59 -26.21
CA LEU A 731 8.10 46.87 -25.02
C LEU A 731 9.26 46.12 -24.38
N THR A 732 9.47 46.39 -23.09
CA THR A 732 10.41 45.65 -22.23
C THR A 732 9.73 44.95 -21.07
N ASP A 733 8.43 45.21 -20.85
CA ASP A 733 7.66 44.64 -19.76
C ASP A 733 7.06 43.27 -20.13
N GLU A 734 7.33 42.28 -19.29
CA GLU A 734 6.78 40.92 -19.38
C GLU A 734 5.25 40.92 -19.33
N SER A 735 4.65 41.84 -18.57
CA SER A 735 3.19 41.93 -18.41
C SER A 735 2.46 42.25 -19.74
N GLU A 736 3.09 43.06 -20.60
CA GLU A 736 2.51 43.46 -21.88
C GLU A 736 2.62 42.35 -22.93
N ILE A 737 3.69 41.57 -22.88
CA ILE A 737 3.85 40.37 -23.73
C ILE A 737 2.81 39.31 -23.34
N LEU A 738 2.60 39.08 -22.04
CA LEU A 738 1.58 38.15 -21.56
C LEU A 738 0.17 38.57 -21.98
N LYS A 739 -0.15 39.88 -21.91
CA LYS A 739 -1.41 40.42 -22.43
C LYS A 739 -1.55 40.19 -23.92
N PHE A 740 -0.50 40.39 -24.71
CA PHE A 740 -0.54 40.11 -26.15
C PHE A 740 -0.84 38.63 -26.41
N LEU A 741 -0.13 37.72 -25.74
CA LEU A 741 -0.33 36.27 -25.89
C LEU A 741 -1.73 35.82 -25.48
N GLN A 742 -2.32 36.44 -24.45
CA GLN A 742 -3.67 36.14 -23.97
C GLN A 742 -4.76 36.48 -24.99
N HIS A 743 -4.55 37.48 -25.86
CA HIS A 743 -5.50 37.86 -26.92
C HIS A 743 -5.17 37.21 -28.27
N GLY A 744 -4.05 36.48 -28.37
CA GLY A 744 -3.64 35.78 -29.58
C GLY A 744 -4.46 34.51 -29.81
N THR A 745 -4.59 34.08 -31.06
CA THR A 745 -5.20 32.79 -31.42
C THR A 745 -4.27 32.00 -32.33
N LEU A 746 -4.26 30.69 -32.16
CA LEU A 746 -3.50 29.74 -32.98
C LEU A 746 -4.38 28.79 -33.80
N VAL A 747 -5.69 29.06 -33.83
CA VAL A 747 -6.66 28.28 -34.58
C VAL A 747 -6.26 28.28 -36.07
N GLY A 748 -6.15 27.09 -36.66
CA GLY A 748 -5.74 26.88 -38.05
C GLY A 748 -4.23 27.04 -38.33
N LEU A 749 -3.41 27.36 -37.33
CA LEU A 749 -1.96 27.52 -37.48
C LEU A 749 -1.17 26.32 -36.93
N LEU A 750 -1.71 25.63 -35.93
CA LEU A 750 -1.16 24.41 -35.36
C LEU A 750 -1.57 23.17 -36.16
N PRO A 751 -0.80 22.05 -36.06
CA PRO A 751 -1.23 20.76 -36.57
C PRO A 751 -2.58 20.32 -35.97
N VAL A 752 -3.24 19.36 -36.63
CA VAL A 752 -4.46 18.75 -36.11
C VAL A 752 -4.21 18.21 -34.70
N PRO A 753 -5.10 18.50 -33.73
CA PRO A 753 -4.96 17.99 -32.37
C PRO A 753 -4.86 16.46 -32.35
N HIS A 754 -3.88 15.94 -31.63
CA HIS A 754 -3.74 14.50 -31.47
C HIS A 754 -4.77 13.98 -30.45
N PRO A 755 -5.28 12.74 -30.54
CA PRO A 755 -6.19 12.20 -29.54
C PRO A 755 -5.63 12.29 -28.12
N ILE A 756 -6.50 12.55 -27.14
CA ILE A 756 -6.13 12.53 -25.73
C ILE A 756 -5.92 11.07 -25.32
N LEU A 757 -4.69 10.73 -24.92
CA LEU A 757 -4.35 9.43 -24.37
C LEU A 757 -4.29 9.53 -22.83
N ILE A 758 -5.14 8.77 -22.14
CA ILE A 758 -5.13 8.68 -20.69
C ILE A 758 -4.57 7.32 -20.29
N ARG A 759 -3.49 7.30 -19.51
CA ARG A 759 -2.84 6.10 -19.01
C ARG A 759 -3.42 5.75 -17.65
N LYS A 760 -4.39 4.82 -17.63
CA LYS A 760 -5.02 4.35 -16.39
C LYS A 760 -4.13 3.34 -15.68
N TYR A 761 -4.20 3.35 -14.34
CA TYR A 761 -3.55 2.33 -13.51
C TYR A 761 -4.12 0.94 -13.79
N GLN A 762 -3.24 -0.05 -13.84
CA GLN A 762 -3.55 -1.46 -14.06
C GLN A 762 -3.02 -2.28 -12.90
N ALA A 763 -3.93 -3.00 -12.23
CA ALA A 763 -3.56 -3.93 -11.17
C ALA A 763 -2.77 -5.11 -11.75
N ASN A 764 -1.71 -5.51 -11.06
CA ASN A 764 -0.91 -6.67 -11.43
C ASN A 764 -0.34 -7.35 -10.18
N ALA A 765 0.05 -8.62 -10.31
CA ALA A 765 0.57 -9.44 -9.21
C ALA A 765 1.81 -8.83 -8.54
N GLY A 766 2.67 -8.15 -9.30
CA GLY A 766 3.86 -7.49 -8.74
C GLY A 766 3.50 -6.31 -7.85
N THR A 767 2.51 -5.51 -8.24
CA THR A 767 1.98 -4.43 -7.41
C THR A 767 1.26 -4.99 -6.19
N GLY A 768 0.51 -6.10 -6.34
CA GLY A 768 -0.11 -6.82 -5.23
C GLY A 768 0.90 -7.27 -4.16
N MET A 769 1.99 -7.92 -4.59
CA MET A 769 3.09 -8.35 -3.70
C MET A 769 3.76 -7.15 -3.02
N TRP A 770 3.98 -6.06 -3.76
CA TRP A 770 4.53 -4.83 -3.21
C TRP A 770 3.62 -4.24 -2.13
N PHE A 771 2.31 -4.17 -2.38
CA PHE A 771 1.32 -3.67 -1.43
C PHE A 771 1.28 -4.53 -0.17
N ARG A 772 1.28 -5.87 -0.30
CA ARG A 772 1.34 -6.81 0.83
C ARG A 772 2.59 -6.58 1.69
N THR A 773 3.76 -6.49 1.05
CA THR A 773 5.04 -6.25 1.73
C THR A 773 5.04 -4.90 2.46
N TYR A 774 4.58 -3.84 1.78
CA TYR A 774 4.50 -2.50 2.36
C TYR A 774 3.53 -2.43 3.55
N MET A 775 2.32 -2.99 3.39
CA MET A 775 1.29 -3.01 4.41
C MET A 775 1.76 -3.72 5.68
N TRP A 776 2.25 -4.96 5.56
CA TRP A 776 2.79 -5.69 6.72
C TRP A 776 4.03 -5.01 7.31
N GLY A 777 4.84 -4.36 6.48
CA GLY A 777 5.96 -3.55 6.97
C GLY A 777 5.52 -2.36 7.83
N VAL A 778 4.45 -1.66 7.44
CA VAL A 778 3.86 -0.57 8.24
C VAL A 778 3.27 -1.12 9.53
N ILE A 779 2.46 -2.18 9.45
CA ILE A 779 1.84 -2.82 10.62
C ILE A 779 2.90 -3.27 11.63
N TYR A 780 3.98 -3.90 11.16
CA TYR A 780 5.09 -4.33 12.01
C TYR A 780 5.73 -3.17 12.76
N LEU A 781 6.06 -2.08 12.06
CA LEU A 781 6.72 -0.92 12.65
C LEU A 781 5.82 -0.14 13.63
N ARG A 782 4.50 -0.28 13.51
CA ARG A 782 3.52 0.38 14.40
C ARG A 782 3.22 -0.39 15.68
N ASN A 783 3.36 -1.71 15.67
CA ASN A 783 3.03 -2.55 16.83
C ASN A 783 4.29 -2.86 17.67
N VAL A 784 4.85 -1.80 18.27
CA VAL A 784 6.03 -1.88 19.17
C VAL A 784 5.66 -1.92 20.66
N ASP A 785 4.42 -1.61 21.03
CA ASP A 785 3.91 -1.71 22.40
C ASP A 785 2.49 -2.34 22.41
N PRO A 786 2.36 -3.63 22.79
CA PRO A 786 3.45 -4.57 23.05
C PRO A 786 4.22 -4.92 21.75
N PRO A 787 5.50 -5.32 21.85
CA PRO A 787 6.30 -5.67 20.67
C PRO A 787 6.00 -7.09 20.18
N ILE A 788 4.84 -7.28 19.53
CA ILE A 788 4.29 -8.61 19.15
C ILE A 788 5.28 -9.41 18.27
N TRP A 789 5.78 -8.77 17.22
CA TRP A 789 6.61 -9.40 16.20
C TRP A 789 8.10 -9.07 16.35
N TYR A 790 8.46 -8.26 17.35
CA TYR A 790 9.87 -7.95 17.55
C TYR A 790 10.64 -9.19 17.98
N ASP A 791 11.89 -9.32 17.52
CA ASP A 791 12.73 -10.51 17.74
C ASP A 791 12.16 -11.81 17.16
N THR A 792 11.27 -11.78 16.17
CA THR A 792 10.83 -12.97 15.40
C THR A 792 11.50 -13.10 14.03
N ASP A 793 11.54 -14.32 13.48
CA ASP A 793 12.15 -14.64 12.17
C ASP A 793 11.25 -14.26 10.98
N VAL A 794 10.99 -12.95 10.80
CA VAL A 794 10.22 -12.42 9.66
C VAL A 794 10.97 -12.67 8.34
N ARG A 795 10.26 -13.20 7.33
CA ARG A 795 10.82 -13.56 6.02
C ARG A 795 10.25 -12.76 4.84
N LEU A 796 9.14 -12.04 5.04
CA LEU A 796 8.48 -11.23 4.01
C LEU A 796 9.31 -10.00 3.63
N PHE A 797 10.01 -9.41 4.60
CA PHE A 797 10.89 -8.26 4.43
C PHE A 797 12.04 -8.31 5.45
N GLU A 798 13.13 -7.62 5.12
CA GLU A 798 14.28 -7.46 6.00
C GLU A 798 14.10 -6.25 6.90
N ILE A 799 14.51 -6.36 8.16
CA ILE A 799 14.50 -5.25 9.12
C ILE A 799 15.91 -4.64 9.16
N GLN A 800 16.04 -3.42 8.65
CA GLN A 800 17.28 -2.65 8.63
C GLN A 800 17.29 -1.66 9.80
N LYS A 801 18.32 -1.72 10.64
CA LYS A 801 18.64 -0.67 11.62
C LYS A 801 19.47 0.39 10.90
N MET A 802 18.93 1.61 10.72
CA MET A 802 19.67 2.73 10.12
C MET A 802 20.49 3.52 11.13
#